data_AF-A0A653C2L4-F1
#
_entry.id   AF-A0A653C2L4-F1
#
_cell.length_a   1.000
_cell.length_b   1.000
_cell.length_c   1.000
_cell.angle_alpha   90.00
_cell.angle_beta   90.00
_cell.angle_gamma   90.00
#
_symmetry.space_group_name_H-M   'P 1'
#
loop_
_entity.id
_entity.type
_entity.pdbx_description
1 polymer ?
#
loop_
_entity_poly.entity_id
_entity_poly.type
_entity_poly.pdbx_seq_one_letter_code
_entity_poly.pdbx_strand_id
1 'polypeptide(L)'
;MMILSVIAITFVVKSCLCFQPIINNTLDYNVTYSFNITNDIERILGFHDSNINNTNIDVPPTIWISSNASISTPLMIVARQPKRMLSWQLPMVVESESGEKTFQTVSRTLCHDIIGHTRLGFTQPDIGPLVSVSTASPENVEFSIRVSYQDFFYLDHQISYNFNITPSEPRYFYYNFTPNALLKEDSNYETVILEVNSDDEICMTVSIQNVSCPVFDTNQDVTFRGFYETVNKKGGITIPKYKFPYGFYVVFVAKPDDFQCSSFTGFQSNNVERIKNISLIIKPSITYSEYVRAIFMTLAAIGAFYVVFGLSYFLCSVRGYVPRQMAYAPNNFPSIPSSRVVKTKTEHPSTSIGHNIQDAESVSVDSEYDTLDEVETDSKMRLGRGNPYLTDLARKHPKILIKRSYLYFYNVLTVAVFYGLPVVQLVVTYQRVLNQTGQQDLCYYNFLCAHPLGLISDFNHVFSNIAYILLGTLFLIITCIREKTHKDMDFDRQFGIPQHYGLFYAMGVALIMEGVLSGSYHVCPNQLNFQFDSSFMYVMAVLCMVKLYQNRHPDINASAYSTFGILALAVLLGMIGILEGNIYFWRFFVVVHILMCLYLSIKIYYMGCWKITRVSFRGMYNSCVNDFRSGPLNMFIPCHKARFILLLVGNICNWALAFYALYSHPKNFAIFLLAVFLANTMLYFFFYIIMKYINKEKVRIVTWIFLTCSTVCAISAMYFFLHKAVSWSNDADIYQNLLKSMHTENCDNIYGKSK
;
A
#
# COMPACT_ATOMS: atom_id res chain seq x y z
N MET A 1 -33.53 -0.03 87.54
CA MET A 1 -32.66 0.29 86.38
C MET A 1 -32.45 -0.87 85.39
N MET A 2 -32.60 -2.15 85.77
CA MET A 2 -32.40 -3.27 84.81
C MET A 2 -33.56 -3.49 83.82
N ILE A 3 -34.81 -3.17 84.19
CA ILE A 3 -35.99 -3.44 83.34
C ILE A 3 -36.07 -2.50 82.11
N LEU A 4 -35.59 -1.26 82.22
CA LEU A 4 -35.53 -0.33 81.08
C LEU A 4 -34.47 -0.74 80.04
N SER A 5 -33.39 -1.42 80.45
CA SER A 5 -32.34 -1.86 79.52
C SER A 5 -32.78 -3.05 78.66
N VAL A 6 -33.62 -3.94 79.20
CA VAL A 6 -34.12 -5.11 78.46
C VAL A 6 -35.17 -4.70 77.43
N ILE A 7 -36.04 -3.72 77.75
CA ILE A 7 -37.02 -3.19 76.80
C ILE A 7 -36.33 -2.43 75.65
N ALA A 8 -35.27 -1.67 75.96
CA ALA A 8 -34.47 -1.00 74.94
C ALA A 8 -33.74 -2.00 74.01
N ILE A 9 -33.22 -3.11 74.53
CA ILE A 9 -32.58 -4.14 73.71
C ILE A 9 -33.60 -4.90 72.86
N THR A 10 -34.81 -5.17 73.36
CA THR A 10 -35.88 -5.78 72.54
C THR A 10 -36.46 -4.86 71.47
N PHE A 11 -36.40 -3.52 71.65
CA PHE A 11 -36.81 -2.56 70.62
C PHE A 11 -35.70 -2.26 69.61
N VAL A 12 -34.42 -2.30 70.02
CA VAL A 12 -33.28 -2.04 69.12
C VAL A 12 -33.04 -3.21 68.14
N VAL A 13 -33.42 -4.44 68.48
CA VAL A 13 -33.32 -5.60 67.56
C VAL A 13 -34.38 -5.55 66.44
N LYS A 14 -35.44 -4.73 66.56
CA LYS A 14 -36.49 -4.61 65.53
C LYS A 14 -36.21 -3.60 64.42
N SER A 15 -35.08 -2.88 64.48
CA SER A 15 -34.70 -1.84 63.53
C SER A 15 -33.45 -2.18 62.72
N CYS A 16 -33.09 -3.45 62.61
CA CYS A 16 -32.17 -3.87 61.56
C CYS A 16 -33.01 -3.91 60.28
N LEU A 17 -32.84 -2.89 59.40
CA LEU A 17 -33.26 -2.98 58.01
C LEU A 17 -32.54 -4.19 57.40
N CYS A 18 -33.14 -5.35 57.57
CA CYS A 18 -32.57 -6.62 57.17
C CYS A 18 -32.82 -6.72 55.67
N PHE A 19 -31.75 -6.63 54.89
CA PHE A 19 -31.76 -6.90 53.45
C PHE A 19 -32.44 -8.27 53.22
N GLN A 20 -33.60 -8.31 52.56
CA GLN A 20 -34.36 -9.55 52.40
C GLN A 20 -34.05 -10.19 51.04
N PRO A 21 -33.29 -11.31 50.98
CA PRO A 21 -33.11 -12.04 49.75
C PRO A 21 -34.37 -12.85 49.42
N ILE A 22 -34.98 -12.58 48.27
CA ILE A 22 -36.07 -13.38 47.71
C ILE A 22 -35.46 -14.39 46.74
N ILE A 23 -35.65 -15.68 47.01
CA ILE A 23 -35.05 -16.77 46.23
C ILE A 23 -36.13 -17.47 45.39
N ASN A 24 -35.94 -17.49 44.07
CA ASN A 24 -36.78 -18.21 43.11
C ASN A 24 -35.92 -19.29 42.43
N ASN A 25 -35.98 -20.54 42.90
CA ASN A 25 -35.05 -21.61 42.48
C ASN A 25 -35.55 -22.55 41.36
N THR A 26 -36.69 -22.25 40.72
CA THR A 26 -37.33 -23.15 39.75
C THR A 26 -37.81 -22.40 38.51
N LEU A 27 -36.94 -21.58 37.91
CA LEU A 27 -37.27 -20.87 36.67
C LEU A 27 -36.82 -21.70 35.46
N ASP A 28 -37.68 -21.73 34.43
CA ASP A 28 -37.42 -22.46 33.20
C ASP A 28 -36.64 -21.61 32.19
N TYR A 29 -35.88 -22.28 31.34
CA TYR A 29 -35.22 -21.66 30.19
C TYR A 29 -36.25 -21.24 29.14
N ASN A 30 -35.90 -20.26 28.31
CA ASN A 30 -36.70 -19.70 27.21
C ASN A 30 -38.03 -19.03 27.62
N VAL A 31 -38.26 -18.84 28.92
CA VAL A 31 -39.40 -18.08 29.46
C VAL A 31 -38.93 -16.70 29.95
N THR A 32 -39.68 -15.65 29.61
CA THR A 32 -39.43 -14.30 30.11
C THR A 32 -40.21 -14.08 31.41
N TYR A 33 -39.52 -13.66 32.46
CA TYR A 33 -40.11 -13.31 33.75
C TYR A 33 -39.93 -11.82 34.04
N SER A 34 -40.97 -11.17 34.54
CA SER A 34 -40.95 -9.75 34.90
C SER A 34 -41.15 -9.58 36.40
N PHE A 35 -40.33 -8.74 37.02
CA PHE A 35 -40.29 -8.52 38.46
C PHE A 35 -40.10 -7.04 38.80
N ASN A 36 -40.52 -6.68 40.01
CA ASN A 36 -40.27 -5.37 40.61
C ASN A 36 -39.26 -5.51 41.77
N ILE A 37 -38.38 -4.50 41.90
CA ILE A 37 -37.32 -4.45 42.90
C ILE A 37 -37.12 -3.02 43.44
N THR A 38 -36.71 -2.95 44.70
CA THR A 38 -36.37 -1.72 45.44
C THR A 38 -35.06 -1.93 46.20
N ASN A 39 -34.54 -0.88 46.84
CA ASN A 39 -33.32 -0.91 47.66
C ASN A 39 -33.31 -1.90 48.84
N ASP A 40 -34.48 -2.35 49.31
CA ASP A 40 -34.60 -3.27 50.45
C ASP A 40 -34.56 -4.75 50.06
N ILE A 41 -34.66 -5.05 48.75
CA ILE A 41 -34.87 -6.41 48.23
C ILE A 41 -33.72 -6.79 47.29
N GLU A 42 -33.13 -7.97 47.52
CA GLU A 42 -32.29 -8.65 46.54
C GLU A 42 -33.05 -9.87 46.00
N ARG A 43 -33.13 -10.01 44.67
CA ARG A 43 -33.75 -11.20 44.06
C ARG A 43 -32.67 -12.13 43.55
N ILE A 44 -32.74 -13.40 43.96
CA ILE A 44 -31.84 -14.47 43.52
C ILE A 44 -32.68 -15.46 42.69
N LEU A 45 -32.35 -15.57 41.42
CA LEU A 45 -33.09 -16.33 40.41
C LEU A 45 -32.25 -17.54 39.99
N GLY A 46 -32.70 -18.74 40.33
CA GLY A 46 -32.10 -20.01 39.91
C GLY A 46 -32.84 -20.60 38.73
N PHE A 47 -32.12 -20.84 37.64
CA PHE A 47 -32.65 -21.45 36.43
C PHE A 47 -32.31 -22.94 36.38
N HIS A 48 -33.27 -23.76 35.95
CA HIS A 48 -33.10 -25.20 35.77
C HIS A 48 -33.23 -25.57 34.30
N ASP A 49 -32.35 -26.46 33.86
CA ASP A 49 -32.33 -26.94 32.49
C ASP A 49 -33.25 -28.17 32.36
N SER A 50 -34.41 -27.98 31.74
CA SER A 50 -35.39 -29.04 31.49
C SER A 50 -35.10 -29.92 30.26
N ASN A 51 -34.12 -29.54 29.42
CA ASN A 51 -33.80 -30.18 28.14
C ASN A 51 -32.57 -31.09 28.16
N ILE A 52 -31.87 -31.22 29.29
CA ILE A 52 -30.70 -32.10 29.48
C ILE A 52 -30.91 -33.53 28.94
N ASN A 53 -32.15 -34.05 28.98
CA ASN A 53 -32.44 -35.42 28.57
C ASN A 53 -32.53 -35.67 27.06
N ASN A 54 -32.61 -34.62 26.21
CA ASN A 54 -32.93 -34.79 24.78
C ASN A 54 -31.81 -34.38 23.80
N THR A 55 -30.79 -33.65 24.22
CA THR A 55 -29.70 -33.23 23.32
C THR A 55 -28.34 -33.31 24.01
N ASN A 56 -27.47 -34.21 23.54
CA ASN A 56 -26.06 -34.37 23.95
C ASN A 56 -25.16 -33.16 23.58
N ILE A 57 -25.71 -31.95 23.44
CA ILE A 57 -24.96 -30.77 23.00
C ILE A 57 -24.95 -29.76 24.15
N ASP A 58 -23.79 -29.65 24.79
CA ASP A 58 -23.51 -28.69 25.86
C ASP A 58 -23.33 -27.30 25.24
N VAL A 59 -24.33 -26.41 25.44
CA VAL A 59 -24.40 -25.06 24.86
C VAL A 59 -24.44 -24.02 25.98
N PRO A 60 -23.66 -22.93 25.93
CA PRO A 60 -23.70 -21.92 26.98
C PRO A 60 -25.06 -21.23 27.10
N PRO A 61 -25.50 -20.92 28.33
CA PRO A 61 -26.67 -20.09 28.56
C PRO A 61 -26.36 -18.61 28.32
N THR A 62 -27.32 -17.90 27.73
CA THR A 62 -27.33 -16.47 27.47
C THR A 62 -28.42 -15.81 28.31
N ILE A 63 -28.03 -14.80 29.09
CA ILE A 63 -28.92 -14.04 29.97
C ILE A 63 -29.27 -12.73 29.28
N TRP A 64 -30.54 -12.57 28.94
CA TRP A 64 -31.13 -11.32 28.46
C TRP A 64 -31.86 -10.64 29.62
N ILE A 65 -31.59 -9.35 29.83
CA ILE A 65 -32.27 -8.55 30.85
C ILE A 65 -32.56 -7.14 30.32
N SER A 66 -33.76 -6.65 30.63
CA SER A 66 -34.26 -5.31 30.29
C SER A 66 -34.80 -4.62 31.53
N SER A 67 -34.49 -3.33 31.73
CA SER A 67 -34.98 -2.58 32.88
C SER A 67 -35.18 -1.10 32.59
N ASN A 68 -36.13 -0.47 33.30
CA ASN A 68 -36.38 0.97 33.28
C ASN A 68 -35.58 1.76 34.34
N ALA A 69 -34.53 1.17 34.92
CA ALA A 69 -33.68 1.80 35.91
C ALA A 69 -33.00 3.09 35.41
N SER A 70 -32.72 4.01 36.34
CA SER A 70 -31.97 5.24 36.08
C SER A 70 -30.45 5.02 36.23
N ILE A 71 -29.64 5.83 35.53
CA ILE A 71 -28.17 5.84 35.65
C ILE A 71 -27.73 6.16 37.08
N SER A 72 -28.48 6.98 37.83
CA SER A 72 -28.13 7.36 39.21
C SER A 72 -28.34 6.23 40.23
N THR A 73 -29.23 5.28 39.92
CA THR A 73 -29.60 4.15 40.79
C THR A 73 -29.73 2.89 39.93
N PRO A 74 -28.61 2.41 39.37
CA PRO A 74 -28.65 1.34 38.40
C PRO A 74 -29.12 0.03 39.02
N LEU A 75 -29.64 -0.85 38.16
CA LEU A 75 -29.87 -2.24 38.46
C LEU A 75 -28.54 -2.99 38.33
N MET A 76 -28.09 -3.63 39.41
CA MET A 76 -26.88 -4.44 39.46
C MET A 76 -27.24 -5.90 39.25
N ILE A 77 -26.54 -6.57 38.33
CA ILE A 77 -26.75 -7.97 37.98
C ILE A 77 -25.46 -8.75 38.26
N VAL A 78 -25.60 -9.89 38.93
CA VAL A 78 -24.50 -10.84 39.18
C VAL A 78 -24.95 -12.24 38.77
N ALA A 79 -24.43 -12.74 37.65
CA ALA A 79 -24.61 -14.11 37.20
C ALA A 79 -23.49 -15.00 37.76
N ARG A 80 -23.87 -16.06 38.47
CA ARG A 80 -22.96 -17.03 39.09
C ARG A 80 -23.07 -18.36 38.36
N GLN A 81 -21.92 -18.87 37.94
CA GLN A 81 -21.70 -20.24 37.48
C GLN A 81 -20.89 -20.99 38.57
N PRO A 82 -20.85 -22.34 38.56
CA PRO A 82 -20.17 -23.11 39.60
C PRO A 82 -18.72 -22.72 39.90
N LYS A 83 -17.99 -22.16 38.92
CA LYS A 83 -16.57 -21.76 39.06
C LYS A 83 -16.30 -20.28 38.75
N ARG A 84 -17.30 -19.51 38.34
CA ARG A 84 -17.10 -18.17 37.75
C ARG A 84 -18.27 -17.26 38.07
N MET A 85 -18.03 -15.96 38.05
CA MET A 85 -19.07 -14.95 38.17
C MET A 85 -18.87 -13.87 37.12
N LEU A 86 -19.98 -13.35 36.62
CA LEU A 86 -20.03 -12.22 35.70
C LEU A 86 -20.99 -11.18 36.30
N SER A 87 -20.61 -9.91 36.26
CA SER A 87 -21.46 -8.83 36.78
C SER A 87 -21.50 -7.65 35.81
N TRP A 88 -22.67 -7.02 35.70
CA TRP A 88 -22.89 -5.83 34.89
C TRP A 88 -24.04 -5.00 35.49
N GLN A 89 -24.24 -3.80 34.95
CA GLN A 89 -25.27 -2.87 35.41
C GLN A 89 -26.22 -2.47 34.28
N LEU A 90 -27.47 -2.13 34.63
CA LEU A 90 -28.45 -1.51 33.76
C LEU A 90 -28.91 -0.16 34.33
N PRO A 91 -29.02 0.91 33.51
CA PRO A 91 -28.65 0.95 32.10
C PRO A 91 -27.13 0.78 31.91
N MET A 92 -26.74 0.03 30.88
CA MET A 92 -25.33 -0.20 30.54
C MET A 92 -24.79 1.03 29.82
N VAL A 93 -23.69 1.58 30.33
CA VAL A 93 -23.01 2.71 29.72
C VAL A 93 -21.86 2.18 28.88
N VAL A 94 -21.82 2.56 27.61
CA VAL A 94 -20.73 2.24 26.68
C VAL A 94 -20.08 3.54 26.25
N GLU A 95 -18.83 3.71 26.65
CA GLU A 95 -18.00 4.87 26.29
C GLU A 95 -17.61 4.80 24.81
N SER A 96 -17.62 5.95 24.15
CA SER A 96 -17.19 6.12 22.76
C SER A 96 -16.46 7.45 22.59
N GLU A 97 -15.67 7.59 21.52
CA GLU A 97 -14.94 8.83 21.20
C GLU A 97 -15.90 10.00 20.90
N SER A 98 -17.14 9.69 20.51
CA SER A 98 -18.21 10.66 20.29
C SER A 98 -19.09 10.96 21.51
N GLY A 99 -18.85 10.30 22.65
CA GLY A 99 -19.60 10.46 23.90
C GLY A 99 -20.12 9.14 24.47
N GLU A 100 -20.81 9.20 25.61
CA GLU A 100 -21.38 8.01 26.27
C GLU A 100 -22.74 7.63 25.66
N LYS A 101 -22.95 6.34 25.41
CA LYS A 101 -24.25 5.79 25.02
C LYS A 101 -24.78 4.84 26.09
N THR A 102 -26.08 4.89 26.34
CA THR A 102 -26.74 4.08 27.37
C THR A 102 -27.73 3.10 26.76
N PHE A 103 -27.76 1.89 27.31
CA PHE A 103 -28.62 0.80 26.84
C PHE A 103 -29.44 0.24 28.01
N GLN A 104 -30.76 0.16 27.83
CA GLN A 104 -31.69 -0.39 28.83
C GLN A 104 -31.82 -1.92 28.74
N THR A 105 -31.35 -2.50 27.64
CA THR A 105 -31.34 -3.94 27.36
C THR A 105 -29.91 -4.44 27.22
N VAL A 106 -29.62 -5.56 27.85
CA VAL A 106 -28.31 -6.23 27.79
C VAL A 106 -28.52 -7.73 27.64
N SER A 107 -27.71 -8.35 26.78
CA SER A 107 -27.67 -9.80 26.59
C SER A 107 -26.23 -10.28 26.73
N ARG A 108 -25.97 -11.22 27.63
CA ARG A 108 -24.62 -11.71 27.94
C ARG A 108 -24.60 -13.23 27.90
N THR A 109 -23.71 -13.78 27.07
CA THR A 109 -23.49 -15.22 26.99
C THR A 109 -22.52 -15.63 28.09
N LEU A 110 -22.90 -16.55 28.97
CA LEU A 110 -22.02 -17.01 30.05
C LEU A 110 -20.89 -17.86 29.49
N CYS A 111 -19.74 -17.83 30.17
CA CYS A 111 -18.55 -18.49 29.67
C CYS A 111 -18.69 -20.02 29.73
N HIS A 112 -18.32 -20.68 28.63
CA HIS A 112 -18.28 -22.14 28.54
C HIS A 112 -16.83 -22.65 28.62
N ASP A 113 -16.53 -23.56 29.55
CA ASP A 113 -15.16 -24.07 29.76
C ASP A 113 -14.96 -25.44 29.10
N ILE A 114 -14.87 -25.45 27.77
CA ILE A 114 -14.77 -26.67 26.95
C ILE A 114 -13.59 -27.56 27.40
N ILE A 115 -12.43 -26.97 27.68
CA ILE A 115 -11.22 -27.71 28.07
C ILE A 115 -11.41 -28.38 29.44
N GLY A 116 -12.04 -27.68 30.39
CA GLY A 116 -12.34 -28.21 31.72
C GLY A 116 -13.28 -29.42 31.67
N HIS A 117 -14.28 -29.40 30.77
CA HIS A 117 -15.21 -30.51 30.56
C HIS A 117 -14.53 -31.75 29.96
N THR A 118 -13.72 -31.58 28.91
CA THR A 118 -13.12 -32.72 28.19
C THR A 118 -11.98 -33.40 28.98
N ARG A 119 -11.19 -32.65 29.76
CA ARG A 119 -10.00 -33.20 30.43
C ARG A 119 -10.23 -33.74 31.85
N LEU A 120 -11.14 -33.12 32.60
CA LEU A 120 -11.29 -33.44 34.02
C LEU A 120 -12.53 -34.30 34.32
N GLY A 121 -13.30 -34.69 33.29
CA GLY A 121 -14.49 -35.54 33.45
C GLY A 121 -15.53 -34.92 34.37
N PHE A 122 -15.50 -33.59 34.55
CA PHE A 122 -16.48 -32.90 35.36
C PHE A 122 -17.80 -32.85 34.60
N THR A 123 -18.75 -33.68 35.01
CA THR A 123 -20.16 -33.40 34.82
C THR A 123 -20.45 -32.09 35.57
N GLN A 124 -20.90 -31.05 34.87
CA GLN A 124 -21.46 -29.89 35.56
C GLN A 124 -22.56 -30.43 36.50
N PRO A 125 -22.63 -30.00 37.77
CA PRO A 125 -23.82 -30.26 38.55
C PRO A 125 -25.03 -29.67 37.80
N ASP A 126 -26.19 -30.35 37.87
CA ASP A 126 -27.48 -30.06 37.19
C ASP A 126 -28.12 -28.69 37.53
N ILE A 127 -27.30 -27.70 37.88
CA ILE A 127 -27.68 -26.41 38.42
C ILE A 127 -27.32 -25.38 37.35
N GLY A 128 -28.35 -24.86 36.67
CA GLY A 128 -28.21 -23.74 35.75
C GLY A 128 -27.70 -22.47 36.47
N PRO A 129 -27.52 -21.37 35.74
CA PRO A 129 -26.94 -20.16 36.30
C PRO A 129 -27.82 -19.57 37.41
N LEU A 130 -27.17 -19.07 38.47
CA LEU A 130 -27.83 -18.32 39.53
C LEU A 130 -27.64 -16.83 39.27
N VAL A 131 -28.72 -16.07 39.09
CA VAL A 131 -28.69 -14.63 38.79
C VAL A 131 -29.19 -13.84 40.00
N SER A 132 -28.31 -13.05 40.61
CA SER A 132 -28.65 -12.07 41.65
C SER A 132 -28.90 -10.72 41.00
N VAL A 133 -29.99 -10.06 41.41
CA VAL A 133 -30.40 -8.73 40.93
C VAL A 133 -30.68 -7.84 42.14
N SER A 134 -30.12 -6.64 42.16
CA SER A 134 -30.30 -5.63 43.22
C SER A 134 -30.28 -4.20 42.67
N THR A 135 -30.80 -3.23 43.40
CA THR A 135 -30.73 -1.81 43.06
C THR A 135 -30.60 -0.96 44.32
N ALA A 136 -30.12 0.28 44.20
CA ALA A 136 -30.15 1.27 45.27
C ALA A 136 -31.36 2.22 45.17
N SER A 137 -32.26 2.01 44.20
CA SER A 137 -33.43 2.87 43.99
C SER A 137 -34.45 2.72 45.12
N PRO A 138 -34.91 3.82 45.74
CA PRO A 138 -36.05 3.80 46.66
C PRO A 138 -37.39 3.65 45.93
N GLU A 139 -37.45 3.96 44.64
CA GLU A 139 -38.62 3.77 43.79
C GLU A 139 -38.62 2.38 43.16
N ASN A 140 -39.83 1.86 42.87
CA ASN A 140 -40.00 0.56 42.24
C ASN A 140 -39.40 0.55 40.83
N VAL A 141 -38.37 -0.26 40.63
CA VAL A 141 -37.76 -0.54 39.32
C VAL A 141 -38.34 -1.83 38.78
N GLU A 142 -38.81 -1.81 37.54
CA GLU A 142 -39.28 -3.00 36.82
C GLU A 142 -38.14 -3.56 35.97
N PHE A 143 -37.97 -4.89 36.01
CA PHE A 143 -37.04 -5.56 35.13
C PHE A 143 -37.64 -6.87 34.61
N SER A 144 -37.26 -7.21 33.38
CA SER A 144 -37.61 -8.47 32.72
C SER A 144 -36.34 -9.25 32.41
N ILE A 145 -36.33 -10.54 32.72
CA ILE A 145 -35.19 -11.44 32.53
C ILE A 145 -35.61 -12.70 31.77
N ARG A 146 -34.74 -13.15 30.87
CA ARG A 146 -34.88 -14.40 30.13
C ARG A 146 -33.53 -15.08 30.03
N VAL A 147 -33.47 -16.38 30.33
CA VAL A 147 -32.29 -17.23 30.08
C VAL A 147 -32.60 -18.14 28.91
N SER A 148 -31.71 -18.19 27.93
CA SER A 148 -31.86 -18.99 26.70
C SER A 148 -30.53 -19.64 26.33
N TYR A 149 -30.51 -20.55 25.36
CA TYR A 149 -29.26 -21.12 24.84
C TYR A 149 -28.71 -20.24 23.72
N GLN A 150 -27.39 -20.20 23.61
CA GLN A 150 -26.73 -19.53 22.49
C GLN A 150 -26.99 -20.29 21.17
N ASP A 151 -27.70 -19.65 20.24
CA ASP A 151 -27.92 -20.20 18.90
C ASP A 151 -26.59 -20.37 18.14
N PHE A 152 -26.47 -21.48 17.40
CA PHE A 152 -25.33 -21.78 16.52
C PHE A 152 -23.95 -21.74 17.20
N PHE A 153 -23.86 -22.07 18.49
CA PHE A 153 -22.61 -21.98 19.24
C PHE A 153 -21.44 -22.75 18.60
N TYR A 154 -21.67 -23.93 18.04
CA TYR A 154 -20.66 -24.70 17.31
C TYR A 154 -20.70 -24.34 15.82
N LEU A 155 -19.56 -23.89 15.29
CA LEU A 155 -19.41 -23.52 13.88
C LEU A 155 -18.83 -24.69 13.06
N ASP A 156 -19.48 -24.99 11.94
CA ASP A 156 -19.05 -25.97 10.96
C ASP A 156 -18.38 -25.32 9.75
N HIS A 157 -17.67 -26.14 8.98
CA HIS A 157 -16.96 -25.71 7.78
C HIS A 157 -17.90 -25.36 6.63
N GLN A 158 -17.63 -24.26 5.92
CA GLN A 158 -18.34 -23.84 4.70
C GLN A 158 -19.87 -23.64 4.87
N ILE A 159 -20.34 -23.47 6.11
CA ILE A 159 -21.73 -23.12 6.40
C ILE A 159 -21.80 -21.61 6.70
N SER A 160 -22.83 -20.96 6.18
CA SER A 160 -23.13 -19.55 6.46
C SER A 160 -24.06 -19.44 7.66
N TYR A 161 -23.64 -18.67 8.66
CA TYR A 161 -24.44 -18.38 9.86
C TYR A 161 -24.85 -16.92 9.86
N ASN A 162 -26.14 -16.66 10.08
CA ASN A 162 -26.69 -15.31 10.10
C ASN A 162 -27.20 -14.97 11.50
N PHE A 163 -26.76 -13.84 12.06
CA PHE A 163 -27.16 -13.38 13.38
C PHE A 163 -27.05 -11.85 13.48
N ASN A 164 -27.65 -11.29 14.53
CA ASN A 164 -27.57 -9.87 14.83
C ASN A 164 -26.74 -9.63 16.11
N ILE A 165 -26.12 -8.46 16.17
CA ILE A 165 -25.43 -7.97 17.36
C ILE A 165 -25.77 -6.49 17.62
N THR A 166 -25.67 -6.09 18.88
CA THR A 166 -25.72 -4.68 19.31
C THR A 166 -24.56 -4.40 20.28
N PRO A 167 -24.27 -3.13 20.62
CA PRO A 167 -23.22 -2.82 21.58
C PRO A 167 -23.46 -3.39 22.99
N SER A 168 -24.71 -3.69 23.35
CA SER A 168 -25.11 -4.29 24.63
C SER A 168 -25.46 -5.78 24.54
N GLU A 169 -25.51 -6.34 23.33
CA GLU A 169 -25.80 -7.76 23.05
C GLU A 169 -24.70 -8.38 22.17
N PRO A 170 -23.46 -8.55 22.70
CA PRO A 170 -22.39 -9.24 22.01
C PRO A 170 -22.68 -10.74 21.89
N ARG A 171 -22.14 -11.38 20.85
CA ARG A 171 -22.26 -12.82 20.63
C ARG A 171 -20.89 -13.44 20.37
N TYR A 172 -20.70 -14.67 20.82
CA TYR A 172 -19.51 -15.44 20.48
C TYR A 172 -19.82 -16.90 20.18
N PHE A 173 -18.95 -17.52 19.38
CA PHE A 173 -19.12 -18.87 18.85
C PHE A 173 -17.82 -19.65 18.97
N TYR A 174 -17.90 -20.98 18.94
CA TYR A 174 -16.78 -21.90 19.03
C TYR A 174 -16.53 -22.60 17.70
N TYR A 175 -15.27 -22.67 17.31
CA TYR A 175 -14.81 -23.43 16.15
C TYR A 175 -13.69 -24.39 16.53
N ASN A 176 -13.75 -25.61 16.01
CA ASN A 176 -12.71 -26.63 16.16
C ASN A 176 -12.10 -26.99 14.79
N PHE A 177 -10.78 -27.08 14.72
CA PHE A 177 -10.06 -27.53 13.52
C PHE A 177 -10.23 -29.04 13.24
N THR A 178 -10.76 -29.79 14.20
CA THR A 178 -10.98 -31.22 14.05
C THR A 178 -12.36 -31.43 13.45
N PRO A 179 -12.50 -31.93 12.21
CA PRO A 179 -13.79 -32.44 11.81
C PRO A 179 -14.10 -33.61 12.74
N ASN A 180 -15.29 -33.63 13.33
CA ASN A 180 -15.78 -34.80 14.02
C ASN A 180 -15.50 -36.04 13.15
N ALA A 181 -14.99 -37.09 13.79
CA ALA A 181 -14.22 -38.20 13.23
C ALA A 181 -14.93 -39.12 12.21
N LEU A 182 -15.78 -38.60 11.32
CA LEU A 182 -16.58 -39.40 10.40
C LEU A 182 -16.67 -38.89 8.95
N LEU A 183 -16.05 -37.78 8.56
CA LEU A 183 -16.10 -37.34 7.16
C LEU A 183 -14.75 -36.79 6.66
N LYS A 184 -14.06 -37.64 5.89
CA LYS A 184 -12.89 -37.42 5.01
C LYS A 184 -11.52 -37.26 5.69
N GLU A 185 -10.72 -38.33 5.58
CA GLU A 185 -9.33 -38.49 6.02
C GLU A 185 -8.29 -37.54 5.37
N ASP A 186 -8.66 -36.63 4.47
CA ASP A 186 -7.67 -35.96 3.60
C ASP A 186 -7.56 -34.44 3.72
N SER A 187 -8.14 -33.81 4.75
CA SER A 187 -8.05 -32.35 4.86
C SER A 187 -7.58 -31.84 6.21
N ASN A 188 -6.31 -32.12 6.52
CA ASN A 188 -5.54 -31.36 7.52
C ASN A 188 -5.29 -29.94 6.99
N TYR A 189 -6.27 -29.06 7.08
CA TYR A 189 -6.04 -27.64 6.82
C TYR A 189 -5.26 -27.05 8.00
N GLU A 190 -4.04 -26.58 7.74
CA GLU A 190 -3.19 -25.91 8.75
C GLU A 190 -3.69 -24.50 9.08
N THR A 191 -4.48 -23.90 8.19
CA THR A 191 -4.99 -22.53 8.28
C THR A 191 -6.43 -22.46 7.77
N VAL A 192 -7.24 -21.64 8.44
CA VAL A 192 -8.63 -21.32 8.05
C VAL A 192 -8.80 -19.81 7.94
N ILE A 193 -9.74 -19.38 7.11
CA ILE A 193 -10.09 -17.98 6.90
C ILE A 193 -11.50 -17.78 7.44
N LEU A 194 -11.63 -16.88 8.41
CA LEU A 194 -12.91 -16.34 8.84
C LEU A 194 -13.32 -15.27 7.84
N GLU A 195 -14.48 -15.41 7.20
CA GLU A 195 -15.09 -14.39 6.36
C GLU A 195 -16.34 -13.85 7.03
N VAL A 196 -16.41 -12.53 7.14
CA VAL A 196 -17.53 -11.82 7.76
C VAL A 196 -18.09 -10.83 6.74
N ASN A 197 -19.40 -10.87 6.53
CA ASN A 197 -20.12 -9.98 5.63
C ASN A 197 -21.35 -9.36 6.30
N SER A 198 -21.68 -8.12 5.94
CA SER A 198 -22.78 -7.34 6.50
C SER A 198 -23.20 -6.28 5.50
N ASP A 199 -24.50 -6.10 5.32
CA ASP A 199 -25.04 -5.01 4.47
C ASP A 199 -25.03 -3.65 5.21
N ASP A 200 -25.04 -3.68 6.54
CA ASP A 200 -25.06 -2.48 7.39
C ASP A 200 -23.69 -1.79 7.50
N GLU A 201 -23.68 -0.45 7.60
CA GLU A 201 -22.47 0.38 7.77
C GLU A 201 -22.02 0.57 9.23
N ILE A 202 -22.57 -0.21 10.16
CA ILE A 202 -22.25 -0.14 11.59
C ILE A 202 -20.88 -0.78 11.84
N CYS A 203 -20.00 -0.08 12.53
CA CYS A 203 -18.69 -0.58 12.94
C CYS A 203 -18.81 -1.67 14.01
N MET A 204 -18.03 -2.73 13.87
CA MET A 204 -17.92 -3.80 14.87
C MET A 204 -16.46 -4.23 15.06
N THR A 205 -16.18 -4.92 16.15
CA THR A 205 -14.93 -5.65 16.37
C THR A 205 -15.19 -7.14 16.30
N VAL A 206 -14.35 -7.83 15.54
CA VAL A 206 -14.28 -9.30 15.50
C VAL A 206 -13.00 -9.71 16.20
N SER A 207 -13.08 -10.64 17.15
CA SER A 207 -11.95 -11.08 17.96
C SER A 207 -11.87 -12.61 18.04
N ILE A 208 -10.69 -13.17 17.75
CA ILE A 208 -10.37 -14.59 17.79
C ILE A 208 -9.59 -14.88 19.05
N GLN A 209 -10.23 -15.54 20.00
CA GLN A 209 -9.68 -15.79 21.33
C GLN A 209 -9.42 -17.28 21.54
N ASN A 210 -8.47 -17.60 22.42
CA ASN A 210 -8.29 -18.98 22.86
C ASN A 210 -9.55 -19.45 23.61
N VAL A 211 -9.81 -20.75 23.58
CA VAL A 211 -10.89 -21.42 24.31
C VAL A 211 -10.56 -21.41 25.81
N SER A 212 -10.69 -20.26 26.42
CA SER A 212 -10.34 -20.01 27.81
C SER A 212 -11.25 -18.92 28.36
N CYS A 213 -11.71 -19.12 29.58
CA CYS A 213 -12.54 -18.16 30.29
C CYS A 213 -11.68 -17.28 31.22
N PRO A 214 -12.00 -15.97 31.41
CA PRO A 214 -13.15 -15.27 30.84
C PRO A 214 -13.00 -15.01 29.34
N VAL A 215 -14.14 -14.98 28.64
CA VAL A 215 -14.22 -14.50 27.25
C VAL A 215 -14.37 -12.98 27.30
N PHE A 216 -13.54 -12.27 26.55
CA PHE A 216 -13.59 -10.81 26.48
C PHE A 216 -14.54 -10.37 25.37
N ASP A 217 -15.74 -9.97 25.74
CA ASP A 217 -16.88 -9.71 24.85
C ASP A 217 -17.49 -8.31 25.05
N THR A 218 -16.80 -7.42 25.77
CA THR A 218 -17.21 -6.02 25.92
C THR A 218 -16.42 -5.10 25.00
N ASN A 219 -16.91 -3.89 24.79
CA ASN A 219 -16.22 -2.89 23.97
C ASN A 219 -14.85 -2.47 24.54
N GLN A 220 -14.60 -2.66 25.83
CA GLN A 220 -13.36 -2.27 26.51
C GLN A 220 -12.30 -3.37 26.49
N ASP A 221 -12.70 -4.64 26.57
CA ASP A 221 -11.78 -5.77 26.77
C ASP A 221 -11.61 -6.68 25.53
N VAL A 222 -12.48 -6.60 24.53
CA VAL A 222 -12.45 -7.45 23.33
C VAL A 222 -11.11 -7.42 22.57
N THR A 223 -10.32 -6.37 22.76
CA THR A 223 -9.00 -6.16 22.14
C THR A 223 -7.82 -6.65 22.98
N PHE A 224 -8.04 -7.11 24.22
CA PHE A 224 -6.94 -7.46 25.15
C PHE A 224 -6.20 -8.74 24.76
N ARG A 225 -6.84 -9.63 23.99
CA ARG A 225 -6.25 -10.93 23.67
C ARG A 225 -6.71 -11.43 22.31
N GLY A 226 -5.82 -12.19 21.68
CA GLY A 226 -6.15 -12.92 20.47
C GLY A 226 -5.87 -12.12 19.21
N PHE A 227 -6.49 -12.49 18.11
CA PHE A 227 -6.47 -11.65 16.91
C PHE A 227 -7.72 -10.80 16.88
N TYR A 228 -7.61 -9.53 16.55
CA TYR A 228 -8.81 -8.72 16.37
C TYR A 228 -8.67 -7.76 15.20
N GLU A 229 -9.81 -7.50 14.57
CA GLU A 229 -9.95 -6.56 13.47
C GLU A 229 -11.26 -5.80 13.69
N THR A 230 -11.32 -4.55 13.26
CA THR A 230 -12.59 -3.83 13.18
C THR A 230 -13.15 -3.88 11.76
N VAL A 231 -14.44 -4.16 11.66
CA VAL A 231 -15.12 -4.46 10.40
C VAL A 231 -16.29 -3.52 10.24
N ASN A 232 -16.40 -2.93 9.05
CA ASN A 232 -17.60 -2.21 8.64
C ASN A 232 -18.55 -3.19 7.92
N LYS A 233 -18.48 -3.33 6.59
CA LYS A 233 -19.32 -4.29 5.84
C LYS A 233 -18.70 -5.68 5.76
N LYS A 234 -17.47 -5.76 5.24
CA LYS A 234 -16.79 -7.03 4.96
C LYS A 234 -15.40 -7.07 5.58
N GLY A 235 -15.03 -8.20 6.17
CA GLY A 235 -13.74 -8.40 6.80
C GLY A 235 -13.31 -9.87 6.77
N GLY A 236 -12.05 -10.14 7.11
CA GLY A 236 -11.61 -11.52 7.22
C GLY A 236 -10.32 -11.68 8.00
N ILE A 237 -10.20 -12.79 8.72
CA ILE A 237 -9.03 -13.08 9.55
C ILE A 237 -8.51 -14.47 9.20
N THR A 238 -7.22 -14.57 8.87
CA THR A 238 -6.56 -15.87 8.68
C THR A 238 -6.07 -16.40 10.01
N ILE A 239 -6.47 -17.63 10.34
CA ILE A 239 -6.27 -18.25 11.65
C ILE A 239 -5.49 -19.55 11.47
N PRO A 240 -4.25 -19.64 11.99
CA PRO A 240 -3.46 -20.85 11.93
C PRO A 240 -3.75 -21.81 13.09
N LYS A 241 -3.83 -23.10 12.77
CA LYS A 241 -4.10 -24.20 13.72
C LYS A 241 -3.06 -24.27 14.85
N TYR A 242 -1.78 -24.02 14.56
CA TYR A 242 -0.72 -24.10 15.57
C TYR A 242 -0.87 -23.08 16.70
N LYS A 243 -1.56 -21.95 16.46
CA LYS A 243 -1.82 -20.92 17.49
C LYS A 243 -3.03 -21.25 18.35
N PHE A 244 -3.97 -22.03 17.82
CA PHE A 244 -5.24 -22.39 18.45
C PHE A 244 -5.47 -23.92 18.41
N PRO A 245 -4.63 -24.72 19.10
CA PRO A 245 -4.63 -26.19 18.96
C PRO A 245 -5.93 -26.88 19.43
N TYR A 246 -6.71 -26.23 20.30
CA TYR A 246 -7.98 -26.74 20.85
C TYR A 246 -9.21 -26.09 20.21
N GLY A 247 -9.04 -25.38 19.10
CA GLY A 247 -10.03 -24.48 18.54
C GLY A 247 -9.95 -23.07 19.12
N PHE A 248 -10.89 -22.22 18.74
CA PHE A 248 -10.95 -20.80 19.13
C PHE A 248 -12.39 -20.32 19.30
N TYR A 249 -12.53 -19.24 20.08
CA TYR A 249 -13.75 -18.46 20.13
C TYR A 249 -13.70 -17.31 19.13
N VAL A 250 -14.80 -17.09 18.42
CA VAL A 250 -15.02 -15.92 17.56
C VAL A 250 -16.02 -15.02 18.25
N VAL A 251 -15.57 -13.84 18.67
CA VAL A 251 -16.35 -12.86 19.43
C VAL A 251 -16.70 -11.67 18.55
N PHE A 252 -17.96 -11.27 18.57
CA PHE A 252 -18.50 -10.16 17.79
C PHE A 252 -19.08 -9.10 18.73
N VAL A 253 -18.56 -7.88 18.65
CA VAL A 253 -18.99 -6.74 19.48
C VAL A 253 -19.26 -5.53 18.58
N ALA A 254 -20.50 -5.04 18.54
CA ALA A 254 -20.81 -3.82 17.80
C ALA A 254 -20.29 -2.60 18.56
N LYS A 255 -19.73 -1.63 17.83
CA LYS A 255 -19.23 -0.39 18.42
C LYS A 255 -20.37 0.61 18.64
N PRO A 256 -20.30 1.41 19.72
CA PRO A 256 -21.27 2.48 20.00
C PRO A 256 -21.26 3.58 18.93
N ASP A 257 -20.13 3.82 18.28
CA ASP A 257 -19.94 4.75 17.17
C ASP A 257 -19.12 4.12 16.03
N ASP A 258 -19.04 4.83 14.90
CA ASP A 258 -18.31 4.37 13.71
C ASP A 258 -16.89 4.93 13.62
N PHE A 259 -16.41 5.62 14.66
CA PHE A 259 -15.16 6.38 14.61
C PHE A 259 -13.96 5.49 14.27
N GLN A 260 -13.87 4.29 14.85
CA GLN A 260 -12.78 3.35 14.57
C GLN A 260 -12.78 2.77 13.15
N CYS A 261 -13.93 2.82 12.45
CA CYS A 261 -14.06 2.34 11.08
C CYS A 261 -13.96 3.46 10.03
N SER A 262 -14.46 4.68 10.31
CA SER A 262 -14.55 5.78 9.35
C SER A 262 -13.62 6.96 9.65
N SER A 263 -13.01 7.03 10.84
CA SER A 263 -12.20 8.16 11.33
C SER A 263 -12.89 9.53 11.24
N PHE A 264 -14.22 9.56 11.04
CA PHE A 264 -15.02 10.78 10.85
C PHE A 264 -16.11 10.87 11.92
N THR A 265 -16.07 11.94 12.70
CA THR A 265 -17.11 12.31 13.67
C THR A 265 -18.26 13.03 12.95
N GLY A 266 -18.89 12.36 12.00
CA GLY A 266 -20.14 12.88 11.43
C GLY A 266 -21.23 12.77 12.47
N PHE A 267 -22.02 13.84 12.69
CA PHE A 267 -23.22 13.83 13.51
C PHE A 267 -24.19 12.74 13.02
N GLN A 268 -24.01 11.50 13.46
CA GLN A 268 -25.01 10.47 13.32
C GLN A 268 -26.11 10.75 14.34
N SER A 269 -27.34 10.84 13.83
CA SER A 269 -28.56 11.00 14.61
C SER A 269 -28.54 10.14 15.88
N ASN A 270 -28.73 10.78 17.04
CA ASN A 270 -28.64 10.18 18.37
C ASN A 270 -29.65 9.03 18.65
N ASN A 271 -30.53 8.70 17.71
CA ASN A 271 -31.70 7.84 17.95
C ASN A 271 -31.85 6.64 16.99
N VAL A 272 -30.81 6.19 16.30
CA VAL A 272 -30.91 4.96 15.49
C VAL A 272 -30.47 3.76 16.33
N GLU A 273 -31.36 2.77 16.48
CA GLU A 273 -31.03 1.47 17.05
C GLU A 273 -29.84 0.85 16.30
N ARG A 274 -28.71 0.63 16.99
CA ARG A 274 -27.49 0.10 16.39
C ARG A 274 -27.51 -1.42 16.38
N ILE A 275 -28.31 -1.98 15.47
CA ILE A 275 -28.39 -3.42 15.21
C ILE A 275 -27.64 -3.72 13.93
N LYS A 276 -26.64 -4.61 14.01
CA LYS A 276 -25.86 -5.05 12.85
C LYS A 276 -26.16 -6.49 12.51
N ASN A 277 -26.56 -6.75 11.27
CA ASN A 277 -26.80 -8.09 10.74
C ASN A 277 -25.53 -8.63 10.09
N ILE A 278 -25.11 -9.83 10.52
CA ILE A 278 -23.84 -10.44 10.13
C ILE A 278 -24.09 -11.79 9.50
N SER A 279 -23.38 -12.05 8.40
CA SER A 279 -23.21 -13.35 7.77
C SER A 279 -21.77 -13.82 7.99
N LEU A 280 -21.60 -14.99 8.59
CA LEU A 280 -20.33 -15.58 9.00
C LEU A 280 -20.07 -16.88 8.25
N ILE A 281 -18.88 -17.03 7.65
CA ILE A 281 -18.45 -18.26 6.99
C ILE A 281 -17.00 -18.57 7.37
N ILE A 282 -16.68 -19.85 7.65
CA ILE A 282 -15.29 -20.32 7.82
C ILE A 282 -14.89 -21.18 6.62
N LYS A 283 -13.84 -20.77 5.92
CA LYS A 283 -13.30 -21.44 4.73
C LYS A 283 -11.89 -21.97 4.98
N PRO A 284 -11.50 -23.13 4.43
CA PRO A 284 -10.11 -23.56 4.45
C PRO A 284 -9.24 -22.65 3.57
N SER A 285 -7.98 -22.45 3.95
CA SER A 285 -6.98 -21.78 3.11
C SER A 285 -6.33 -22.74 2.11
N ILE A 286 -5.53 -22.19 1.19
CA ILE A 286 -4.73 -22.95 0.20
C ILE A 286 -3.77 -23.90 0.93
N THR A 287 -3.62 -25.12 0.42
CA THR A 287 -2.72 -26.11 1.01
C THR A 287 -1.25 -25.81 0.71
N TYR A 288 -0.35 -26.24 1.59
CA TYR A 288 1.10 -26.10 1.36
C TYR A 288 1.57 -26.70 0.02
N SER A 289 0.95 -27.81 -0.40
CA SER A 289 1.31 -28.49 -1.67
C SER A 289 0.96 -27.64 -2.91
N GLU A 290 -0.19 -26.98 -2.90
CA GLU A 290 -0.61 -26.06 -3.96
C GLU A 290 0.31 -24.84 -4.00
N TYR A 291 0.72 -24.36 -2.83
CA TYR A 291 1.65 -23.26 -2.69
C TYR A 291 2.99 -23.52 -3.37
N VAL A 292 3.60 -24.67 -3.09
CA VAL A 292 4.89 -25.08 -3.67
C VAL A 292 4.78 -25.23 -5.19
N ARG A 293 3.66 -25.78 -5.69
CA ARG A 293 3.41 -25.89 -7.14
C ARG A 293 3.35 -24.50 -7.81
N ALA A 294 2.66 -23.54 -7.22
CA ALA A 294 2.55 -22.19 -7.76
C ALA A 294 3.92 -21.47 -7.81
N ILE A 295 4.72 -21.58 -6.74
CA ILE A 295 6.09 -21.03 -6.70
C ILE A 295 6.97 -21.67 -7.78
N PHE A 296 6.92 -22.99 -7.92
CA PHE A 296 7.74 -23.68 -8.91
C PHE A 296 7.38 -23.25 -10.34
N MET A 297 6.09 -23.19 -10.67
CA MET A 297 5.61 -22.78 -12.00
C MET A 297 6.05 -21.34 -12.36
N THR A 298 5.94 -20.42 -11.41
CA THR A 298 6.34 -19.01 -11.62
C THR A 298 7.85 -18.85 -11.76
N LEU A 299 8.65 -19.52 -10.91
CA LEU A 299 10.11 -19.52 -11.04
C LEU A 299 10.58 -20.21 -12.33
N ALA A 300 9.91 -21.29 -12.76
CA ALA A 300 10.22 -21.96 -14.03
C ALA A 300 9.98 -21.04 -15.23
N ALA A 301 8.89 -20.26 -15.22
CA ALA A 301 8.62 -19.27 -16.26
C ALA A 301 9.71 -18.20 -16.34
N ILE A 302 10.17 -17.67 -15.20
CA ILE A 302 11.29 -16.71 -15.15
C ILE A 302 12.61 -17.39 -15.59
N GLY A 303 12.84 -18.62 -15.14
CA GLY A 303 14.00 -19.42 -15.54
C GLY A 303 14.08 -19.64 -17.05
N ALA A 304 12.95 -19.80 -17.73
CA ALA A 304 12.91 -19.90 -19.19
C ALA A 304 13.47 -18.64 -19.87
N PHE A 305 13.21 -17.43 -19.35
CA PHE A 305 13.82 -16.20 -19.87
C PHE A 305 15.34 -16.19 -19.74
N TYR A 306 15.87 -16.68 -18.62
CA TYR A 306 17.31 -16.81 -18.40
C TYR A 306 17.94 -17.80 -19.40
N VAL A 307 17.29 -18.94 -19.63
CA VAL A 307 17.76 -19.95 -20.60
C VAL A 307 17.73 -19.39 -22.03
N VAL A 308 16.64 -18.74 -22.44
CA VAL A 308 16.54 -18.10 -23.77
C VAL A 308 17.63 -17.06 -23.94
N PHE A 309 17.87 -16.22 -22.93
CA PHE A 309 18.96 -15.25 -22.96
C PHE A 309 20.32 -15.94 -23.12
N GLY A 310 20.63 -16.94 -22.28
CA GLY A 310 21.88 -17.69 -22.33
C GLY A 310 22.13 -18.36 -23.70
N LEU A 311 21.11 -19.02 -24.26
CA LEU A 311 21.16 -19.61 -25.60
C LEU A 311 21.39 -18.55 -26.68
N SER A 312 20.67 -17.42 -26.61
CA SER A 312 20.82 -16.33 -27.59
C SER A 312 22.23 -15.72 -27.53
N TYR A 313 22.78 -15.53 -26.33
CA TYR A 313 24.13 -15.04 -26.13
C TYR A 313 25.17 -16.02 -26.66
N PHE A 314 25.03 -17.32 -26.34
CA PHE A 314 25.92 -18.35 -26.84
C PHE A 314 25.95 -18.41 -28.37
N LEU A 315 24.78 -18.46 -29.02
CA LEU A 315 24.67 -18.47 -30.48
C LEU A 315 25.25 -17.22 -31.14
N CYS A 316 25.10 -16.05 -30.51
CA CYS A 316 25.70 -14.81 -31.00
C CYS A 316 27.22 -14.75 -30.76
N SER A 317 27.69 -15.29 -29.63
CA SER A 317 29.12 -15.35 -29.30
C SER A 317 29.89 -16.28 -30.24
N VAL A 318 29.27 -17.39 -30.66
CA VAL A 318 29.85 -18.34 -31.64
C VAL A 318 29.98 -17.71 -33.03
N ARG A 319 29.12 -16.75 -33.39
CA ARG A 319 29.17 -16.04 -34.68
C ARG A 319 30.36 -15.08 -34.83
N GLY A 320 31.16 -14.87 -33.79
CA GLY A 320 32.30 -13.98 -33.79
C GLY A 320 31.91 -12.50 -33.82
N TYR A 321 32.74 -11.65 -33.23
CA TYR A 321 32.55 -10.21 -33.28
C TYR A 321 32.91 -9.67 -34.67
N VAL A 322 31.93 -9.15 -35.41
CA VAL A 322 32.19 -8.40 -36.64
C VAL A 322 32.21 -6.90 -36.30
N PRO A 323 33.36 -6.21 -36.37
CA PRO A 323 33.43 -4.77 -36.14
C PRO A 323 32.52 -4.03 -37.12
N ARG A 324 31.89 -2.94 -36.70
CA ARG A 324 31.03 -2.16 -37.60
C ARG A 324 31.88 -1.51 -38.70
N GLN A 325 31.83 -2.05 -39.91
CA GLN A 325 32.42 -1.43 -41.10
C GLN A 325 31.36 -0.59 -41.84
N MET A 326 31.77 0.57 -42.37
CA MET A 326 30.89 1.43 -43.16
C MET A 326 30.63 0.84 -44.56
N ALA A 327 29.40 1.00 -45.04
CA ALA A 327 29.16 1.18 -46.48
C ALA A 327 29.37 2.67 -46.79
N TYR A 328 30.45 2.96 -47.54
CA TYR A 328 30.85 4.23 -48.17
C TYR A 328 29.86 5.41 -48.09
N ALA A 329 30.24 6.49 -47.38
CA ALA A 329 29.73 7.84 -47.65
C ALA A 329 30.78 8.59 -48.48
N PRO A 330 30.42 9.22 -49.61
CA PRO A 330 31.39 9.85 -50.49
C PRO A 330 32.04 11.05 -49.80
N ASN A 331 33.37 11.11 -49.87
CA ASN A 331 34.20 12.26 -49.49
C ASN A 331 33.86 13.47 -50.38
N ASN A 332 32.76 14.17 -50.09
CA ASN A 332 32.51 15.51 -50.58
C ASN A 332 32.24 16.43 -49.38
N PHE A 333 33.26 16.62 -48.54
CA PHE A 333 33.37 17.84 -47.77
C PHE A 333 33.87 18.94 -48.73
N PRO A 334 33.15 20.05 -48.93
CA PRO A 334 33.74 21.22 -49.55
C PRO A 334 34.87 21.70 -48.65
N SER A 335 36.07 21.78 -49.19
CA SER A 335 37.19 22.50 -48.59
C SER A 335 36.74 23.89 -48.17
N ILE A 336 36.72 24.15 -46.86
CA ILE A 336 36.58 25.49 -46.33
C ILE A 336 37.78 26.30 -46.84
N PRO A 337 37.59 27.42 -47.57
CA PRO A 337 38.70 28.25 -47.99
C PRO A 337 39.35 28.86 -46.74
N SER A 338 40.64 28.60 -46.56
CA SER A 338 41.51 29.32 -45.64
C SER A 338 41.48 30.81 -46.01
N SER A 339 40.78 31.62 -45.23
CA SER A 339 40.84 33.08 -45.32
C SER A 339 41.34 33.68 -44.02
N ARG A 340 42.59 34.16 -44.09
CA ARG A 340 43.26 35.19 -43.26
C ARG A 340 43.35 34.93 -41.75
N VAL A 341 44.36 34.15 -41.36
CA VAL A 341 45.12 34.46 -40.15
C VAL A 341 46.17 35.51 -40.53
N VAL A 342 45.99 36.73 -40.05
CA VAL A 342 47.04 37.76 -40.06
C VAL A 342 48.17 37.27 -39.18
N LYS A 343 49.30 36.93 -39.80
CA LYS A 343 50.59 36.74 -39.11
C LYS A 343 51.13 38.11 -38.73
N THR A 344 51.04 38.50 -37.47
CA THR A 344 51.98 39.48 -36.90
C THR A 344 53.24 38.74 -36.47
N LYS A 345 54.36 39.16 -37.06
CA LYS A 345 55.72 38.68 -36.74
C LYS A 345 56.10 39.11 -35.33
N THR A 346 56.67 38.19 -34.55
CA THR A 346 57.78 38.50 -33.64
C THR A 346 58.69 37.28 -33.56
N GLU A 347 59.98 37.53 -33.56
CA GLU A 347 61.09 36.64 -33.94
C GLU A 347 61.61 35.75 -32.79
N HIS A 348 62.04 34.53 -33.19
CA HIS A 348 63.06 33.60 -32.66
C HIS A 348 63.04 33.02 -31.22
N PRO A 349 63.67 31.83 -30.98
CA PRO A 349 63.94 30.70 -31.86
C PRO A 349 63.56 29.30 -31.29
N SER A 350 63.53 28.36 -32.23
CA SER A 350 63.40 26.90 -32.19
C SER A 350 64.08 26.14 -31.04
N THR A 351 63.37 25.13 -30.53
CA THR A 351 63.95 23.80 -30.30
C THR A 351 62.90 22.71 -30.53
N SER A 352 63.16 21.87 -31.53
CA SER A 352 62.52 20.59 -31.78
C SER A 352 62.76 19.61 -30.63
N ILE A 353 61.76 18.81 -30.25
CA ILE A 353 61.79 17.41 -29.76
C ILE A 353 60.30 17.09 -29.50
N GLY A 354 59.65 16.23 -30.27
CA GLY A 354 59.66 14.79 -30.02
C GLY A 354 58.26 14.37 -29.56
N HIS A 355 57.54 13.69 -30.43
CA HIS A 355 56.28 13.02 -30.12
C HIS A 355 56.55 11.98 -29.02
N ASN A 356 56.06 12.21 -27.80
CA ASN A 356 55.97 11.16 -26.78
C ASN A 356 54.55 11.10 -26.24
N ILE A 357 53.94 9.95 -26.51
CA ILE A 357 52.68 9.46 -26.00
C ILE A 357 53.01 8.87 -24.62
N GLN A 358 52.91 9.67 -23.58
CA GLN A 358 52.87 9.25 -22.18
C GLN A 358 52.38 10.47 -21.39
N ASP A 359 51.55 10.25 -20.36
CA ASP A 359 50.86 11.24 -19.53
C ASP A 359 49.44 11.64 -19.99
N ALA A 360 48.52 10.68 -19.94
CA ALA A 360 47.08 10.93 -19.89
C ALA A 360 46.40 10.24 -18.68
N GLU A 361 47.15 10.01 -17.60
CA GLU A 361 46.66 9.34 -16.39
C GLU A 361 46.08 10.30 -15.33
N SER A 362 46.23 11.61 -15.49
CA SER A 362 45.70 12.60 -14.54
C SER A 362 44.69 13.56 -15.18
N VAL A 363 43.53 13.04 -15.61
CA VAL A 363 42.35 13.89 -15.83
C VAL A 363 41.51 13.86 -14.55
N SER A 364 41.82 14.80 -13.65
CA SER A 364 41.05 15.12 -12.45
C SER A 364 39.63 15.55 -12.83
N VAL A 365 38.69 15.30 -11.91
CA VAL A 365 37.27 15.65 -12.07
C VAL A 365 37.04 17.16 -12.02
N ASP A 366 38.06 17.93 -11.64
CA ASP A 366 38.04 19.38 -11.43
C ASP A 366 38.25 20.23 -12.69
N SER A 367 38.35 19.64 -13.89
CA SER A 367 38.29 20.43 -15.13
C SER A 367 36.82 20.82 -15.46
N GLU A 368 36.12 21.42 -14.49
CA GLU A 368 34.68 21.75 -14.54
C GLU A 368 34.37 23.07 -15.26
N TYR A 369 35.35 23.69 -15.92
CA TYR A 369 35.10 24.89 -16.71
C TYR A 369 35.47 24.61 -18.16
N ASP A 370 34.48 24.15 -18.94
CA ASP A 370 34.45 24.49 -20.37
C ASP A 370 34.69 26.01 -20.41
N THR A 371 35.73 26.49 -21.10
CA THR A 371 36.02 27.93 -21.14
C THR A 371 34.77 28.67 -21.66
N LEU A 372 34.46 29.86 -21.15
CA LEU A 372 33.25 30.59 -21.55
C LEU A 372 33.16 30.75 -23.08
N ASP A 373 34.32 30.87 -23.73
CA ASP A 373 34.46 30.98 -25.18
C ASP A 373 34.12 29.68 -25.93
N GLU A 374 34.49 28.50 -25.41
CA GLU A 374 34.14 27.19 -25.97
C GLU A 374 32.64 26.90 -25.83
N VAL A 375 32.03 27.28 -24.70
CA VAL A 375 30.58 27.13 -24.49
C VAL A 375 29.78 28.05 -25.42
N GLU A 376 30.25 29.27 -25.63
CA GLU A 376 29.58 30.26 -26.49
C GLU A 376 29.71 29.91 -27.98
N THR A 377 30.86 29.39 -28.42
CA THR A 377 31.05 28.89 -29.79
C THR A 377 30.24 27.62 -30.07
N ASP A 378 30.19 26.68 -29.13
CA ASP A 378 29.34 25.48 -29.24
C ASP A 378 27.85 25.82 -29.30
N SER A 379 27.40 26.76 -28.46
CA SER A 379 26.01 27.22 -28.44
C SER A 379 25.62 27.91 -29.76
N LYS A 380 26.46 28.80 -30.28
CA LYS A 380 26.25 29.49 -31.57
C LYS A 380 26.23 28.52 -32.75
N MET A 381 27.08 27.49 -32.77
CA MET A 381 27.05 26.46 -33.83
C MET A 381 25.80 25.58 -33.77
N ARG A 382 25.33 25.22 -32.57
CA ARG A 382 24.12 24.39 -32.38
C ARG A 382 22.84 25.12 -32.78
N LEU A 383 22.76 26.43 -32.49
CA LEU A 383 21.61 27.28 -32.80
C LEU A 383 21.65 27.86 -34.23
N GLY A 384 22.83 27.95 -34.86
CA GLY A 384 23.02 28.54 -36.19
C GLY A 384 22.72 27.63 -37.39
N ARG A 385 22.57 26.31 -37.19
CA ARG A 385 22.20 25.35 -38.25
C ARG A 385 20.74 24.92 -38.12
N GLY A 386 19.97 25.02 -39.21
CA GLY A 386 18.55 24.63 -39.23
C GLY A 386 18.27 23.16 -38.88
N ASN A 387 19.20 22.26 -39.20
CA ASN A 387 19.16 20.83 -38.85
C ASN A 387 20.51 20.38 -38.25
N PRO A 388 20.65 20.28 -36.91
CA PRO A 388 21.87 19.79 -36.29
C PRO A 388 22.01 18.26 -36.43
N TYR A 389 23.19 17.79 -36.80
CA TYR A 389 23.52 16.35 -36.84
C TYR A 389 24.00 15.88 -35.47
N LEU A 390 23.85 14.58 -35.17
CA LEU A 390 24.23 14.00 -33.87
C LEU A 390 25.71 14.26 -33.52
N THR A 391 26.59 14.28 -34.51
CA THR A 391 28.02 14.62 -34.36
C THR A 391 28.24 16.05 -33.86
N ASP A 392 27.35 16.98 -34.21
CA ASP A 392 27.41 18.37 -33.74
C ASP A 392 27.05 18.49 -32.25
N LEU A 393 26.34 17.50 -31.70
CA LEU A 393 25.86 17.40 -30.31
C LEU A 393 26.73 16.50 -29.41
N ALA A 394 27.69 15.76 -29.98
CA ALA A 394 28.54 14.78 -29.29
C ALA A 394 30.03 15.14 -29.44
N ARG A 395 30.42 16.30 -28.91
CA ARG A 395 31.77 16.88 -28.95
C ARG A 395 32.63 16.47 -27.75
N LYS A 396 32.03 16.14 -26.60
CA LYS A 396 32.78 15.76 -25.39
C LYS A 396 33.47 14.41 -25.52
N HIS A 397 34.63 14.27 -24.87
CA HIS A 397 35.40 13.04 -24.93
C HIS A 397 34.64 11.86 -24.27
N PRO A 398 34.57 10.66 -24.88
CA PRO A 398 33.81 9.52 -24.36
C PRO A 398 34.14 9.14 -22.92
N LYS A 399 35.41 9.22 -22.51
CA LYS A 399 35.83 8.96 -21.12
C LYS A 399 35.14 9.88 -20.09
N ILE A 400 34.91 11.15 -20.43
CA ILE A 400 34.21 12.11 -19.56
C ILE A 400 32.73 11.73 -19.44
N LEU A 401 32.12 11.36 -20.57
CA LEU A 401 30.73 10.91 -20.63
C LEU A 401 30.49 9.60 -19.85
N ILE A 402 31.45 8.68 -19.86
CA ILE A 402 31.44 7.46 -19.05
C ILE A 402 31.49 7.82 -17.56
N LYS A 403 32.49 8.61 -17.12
CA LYS A 403 32.61 9.03 -15.72
C LYS A 403 31.32 9.71 -15.21
N ARG A 404 30.74 10.62 -16.00
CA ARG A 404 29.46 11.29 -15.67
C ARG A 404 28.29 10.31 -15.58
N SER A 405 28.26 9.30 -16.44
CA SER A 405 27.22 8.26 -16.40
C SER A 405 27.32 7.39 -15.15
N TYR A 406 28.52 7.08 -14.67
CA TYR A 406 28.73 6.29 -13.44
C TYR A 406 28.33 7.05 -12.16
N LEU A 407 28.33 8.38 -12.17
CA LEU A 407 27.78 9.16 -11.05
C LEU A 407 26.30 8.85 -10.81
N TYR A 408 25.52 8.55 -11.86
CA TYR A 408 24.13 8.13 -11.68
C TYR A 408 24.05 6.79 -10.95
N PHE A 409 24.89 5.82 -11.32
CA PHE A 409 24.95 4.51 -10.66
C PHE A 409 25.28 4.64 -9.17
N TYR A 410 26.34 5.36 -8.82
CA TYR A 410 26.73 5.53 -7.41
C TYR A 410 25.66 6.26 -6.61
N ASN A 411 25.02 7.30 -7.15
CA ASN A 411 23.95 8.00 -6.44
C ASN A 411 22.71 7.12 -6.23
N VAL A 412 22.26 6.34 -7.23
CA VAL A 412 21.16 5.37 -7.03
C VAL A 412 21.52 4.34 -5.98
N LEU A 413 22.74 3.80 -6.00
CA LEU A 413 23.20 2.84 -5.02
C LEU A 413 23.21 3.41 -3.60
N THR A 414 23.70 4.64 -3.43
CA THR A 414 23.66 5.33 -2.13
C THR A 414 22.22 5.52 -1.65
N VAL A 415 21.34 6.05 -2.50
CA VAL A 415 19.91 6.24 -2.16
C VAL A 415 19.27 4.90 -1.80
N ALA A 416 19.54 3.84 -2.57
CA ALA A 416 19.04 2.49 -2.32
C ALA A 416 19.39 1.94 -0.94
N VAL A 417 20.64 2.09 -0.52
CA VAL A 417 21.10 1.59 0.78
C VAL A 417 20.52 2.42 1.92
N PHE A 418 20.65 3.75 1.86
CA PHE A 418 20.22 4.63 2.95
C PHE A 418 18.69 4.72 3.09
N TYR A 419 17.96 4.56 1.99
CA TYR A 419 16.50 4.51 2.02
C TYR A 419 15.98 3.10 2.34
N GLY A 420 16.55 2.06 1.72
CA GLY A 420 16.06 0.69 1.85
C GLY A 420 16.28 0.07 3.23
N LEU A 421 17.41 0.33 3.88
CA LEU A 421 17.72 -0.25 5.19
C LEU A 421 16.68 0.16 6.27
N PRO A 422 16.37 1.45 6.48
CA PRO A 422 15.32 1.85 7.43
C PRO A 422 13.95 1.29 7.10
N VAL A 423 13.59 1.21 5.81
CA VAL A 423 12.29 0.69 5.36
C VAL A 423 12.12 -0.77 5.77
N VAL A 424 13.11 -1.62 5.46
CA VAL A 424 13.08 -3.05 5.82
C VAL A 424 13.04 -3.22 7.35
N GLN A 425 13.81 -2.42 8.09
CA GLN A 425 13.79 -2.46 9.56
C GLN A 425 12.42 -2.10 10.14
N LEU A 426 11.76 -1.06 9.59
CA LEU A 426 10.45 -0.61 10.05
C LEU A 426 9.38 -1.67 9.82
N VAL A 427 9.28 -2.22 8.60
CA VAL A 427 8.22 -3.19 8.27
C VAL A 427 8.37 -4.51 9.03
N VAL A 428 9.61 -4.96 9.27
CA VAL A 428 9.88 -6.13 10.13
C VAL A 428 9.44 -5.85 11.57
N THR A 429 9.64 -4.62 12.06
CA THR A 429 9.20 -4.23 13.40
C THR A 429 7.68 -4.22 13.50
N TYR A 430 6.97 -3.64 12.53
CA TYR A 430 5.50 -3.68 12.50
C TYR A 430 4.94 -5.09 12.39
N GLN A 431 5.55 -5.97 11.58
CA GLN A 431 5.14 -7.38 11.51
C GLN A 431 5.28 -8.10 12.85
N ARG A 432 6.32 -7.78 13.64
CA ARG A 432 6.47 -8.34 14.98
C ARG A 432 5.41 -7.81 15.94
N VAL A 433 5.13 -6.51 15.91
CA VAL A 433 4.08 -5.90 16.74
C VAL A 433 2.72 -6.53 16.40
N LEU A 434 2.37 -6.63 15.12
CA LEU A 434 1.16 -7.31 14.62
C LEU A 434 1.03 -8.73 15.20
N ASN A 435 2.09 -9.53 15.12
CA ASN A 435 2.08 -10.91 15.59
C ASN A 435 1.98 -11.04 17.12
N GLN A 436 2.54 -10.07 17.87
CA GLN A 436 2.53 -10.04 19.34
C GLN A 436 1.20 -9.51 19.89
N THR A 437 0.70 -8.39 19.39
CA THR A 437 -0.55 -7.76 19.85
C THR A 437 -1.78 -8.45 19.27
N GLY A 438 -1.64 -9.02 18.07
CA GLY A 438 -2.75 -9.59 17.31
C GLY A 438 -3.68 -8.57 16.67
N GLN A 439 -3.35 -7.27 16.73
CA GLN A 439 -4.10 -6.17 16.15
C GLN A 439 -3.99 -6.18 14.63
N GLN A 440 -4.98 -6.74 13.92
CA GLN A 440 -4.98 -6.82 12.46
C GLN A 440 -5.20 -5.46 11.78
N ASP A 441 -5.67 -4.45 12.52
CA ASP A 441 -5.84 -3.08 12.03
C ASP A 441 -4.50 -2.32 11.81
N LEU A 442 -3.36 -2.85 12.26
CA LEU A 442 -2.06 -2.19 12.08
C LEU A 442 -1.58 -2.22 10.62
N CYS A 443 -1.86 -3.33 9.94
CA CYS A 443 -1.44 -3.61 8.57
C CYS A 443 -2.68 -4.05 7.78
N TYR A 444 -3.11 -3.24 6.82
CA TYR A 444 -4.34 -3.42 6.06
C TYR A 444 -4.20 -4.47 4.96
N TYR A 445 -4.14 -5.75 5.33
CA TYR A 445 -4.09 -6.84 4.36
C TYR A 445 -5.46 -7.11 3.75
N ASN A 446 -5.46 -7.57 2.51
CA ASN A 446 -6.59 -8.34 1.99
C ASN A 446 -6.46 -9.77 2.52
N PHE A 447 -6.97 -10.06 3.71
CA PHE A 447 -6.88 -11.40 4.31
C PHE A 447 -7.60 -12.51 3.53
N LEU A 448 -8.48 -12.16 2.58
CA LEU A 448 -9.11 -13.16 1.72
C LEU A 448 -8.15 -13.66 0.62
N CYS A 449 -7.27 -12.79 0.13
CA CYS A 449 -6.28 -13.15 -0.91
C CYS A 449 -4.83 -13.24 -0.40
N ALA A 450 -4.57 -12.83 0.84
CA ALA A 450 -3.28 -12.97 1.49
C ALA A 450 -3.11 -14.41 1.97
N HIS A 451 -2.00 -15.02 1.59
CA HIS A 451 -1.65 -16.37 1.97
C HIS A 451 -0.39 -16.32 2.83
N PRO A 452 -0.51 -16.60 4.14
CA PRO A 452 0.63 -16.51 5.05
C PRO A 452 1.59 -17.68 4.82
N LEU A 453 2.89 -17.38 4.93
CA LEU A 453 3.94 -18.39 4.97
C LEU A 453 4.99 -18.00 6.01
N GLY A 454 5.17 -18.84 7.03
CA GLY A 454 6.11 -18.58 8.11
C GLY A 454 5.74 -17.34 8.91
N LEU A 455 6.61 -16.33 8.93
CA LEU A 455 6.42 -15.08 9.69
C LEU A 455 5.72 -13.97 8.90
N ILE A 456 5.51 -14.16 7.59
CA ILE A 456 4.94 -13.15 6.69
C ILE A 456 3.47 -13.46 6.46
N SER A 457 2.60 -12.49 6.76
CA SER A 457 1.14 -12.63 6.63
C SER A 457 0.67 -12.67 5.17
N ASP A 458 1.34 -11.93 4.27
CA ASP A 458 0.99 -11.78 2.85
C ASP A 458 2.17 -12.18 1.94
N PHE A 459 2.59 -13.45 2.01
CA PHE A 459 3.80 -13.89 1.31
C PHE A 459 3.60 -13.89 -0.21
N ASN A 460 2.41 -14.22 -0.70
CA ASN A 460 2.12 -14.27 -2.14
C ASN A 460 2.41 -12.92 -2.83
N HIS A 461 2.05 -11.79 -2.21
CA HIS A 461 2.34 -10.47 -2.77
C HIS A 461 3.81 -10.08 -2.63
N VAL A 462 4.49 -10.45 -1.53
CA VAL A 462 5.94 -10.30 -1.40
C VAL A 462 6.68 -11.12 -2.47
N PHE A 463 6.27 -12.36 -2.69
CA PHE A 463 6.88 -13.29 -3.64
C PHE A 463 6.74 -12.80 -5.08
N SER A 464 5.58 -12.26 -5.46
CA SER A 464 5.40 -11.72 -6.83
C SER A 464 6.40 -10.62 -7.19
N ASN A 465 6.94 -9.89 -6.20
CA ASN A 465 7.93 -8.84 -6.39
C ASN A 465 9.37 -9.36 -6.60
N ILE A 466 9.65 -10.64 -6.31
CA ILE A 466 10.95 -11.26 -6.60
C ILE A 466 11.27 -11.23 -8.10
N ALA A 467 10.24 -11.23 -8.96
CA ALA A 467 10.43 -11.12 -10.40
C ALA A 467 11.19 -9.84 -10.81
N TYR A 468 10.96 -8.70 -10.14
CA TYR A 468 11.70 -7.46 -10.40
C TYR A 468 13.19 -7.60 -10.04
N ILE A 469 13.50 -8.27 -8.93
CA ILE A 469 14.87 -8.54 -8.50
C ILE A 469 15.59 -9.44 -9.52
N LEU A 470 14.93 -10.52 -9.95
CA LEU A 470 15.49 -11.44 -10.94
C LEU A 470 15.67 -10.77 -12.31
N LEU A 471 14.68 -10.05 -12.81
CA LEU A 471 14.79 -9.36 -14.10
C LEU A 471 15.78 -8.19 -14.06
N GLY A 472 15.86 -7.46 -12.94
CA GLY A 472 16.87 -6.42 -12.72
C GLY A 472 18.28 -6.98 -12.69
N THR A 473 18.49 -8.12 -12.03
CA THR A 473 19.78 -8.83 -12.03
C THR A 473 20.17 -9.27 -13.44
N LEU A 474 19.24 -9.83 -14.20
CA LEU A 474 19.46 -10.18 -15.61
C LEU A 474 19.84 -8.96 -16.44
N PHE A 475 19.18 -7.82 -16.22
CA PHE A 475 19.48 -6.57 -16.92
C PHE A 475 20.89 -6.03 -16.60
N LEU A 476 21.36 -6.17 -15.36
CA LEU A 476 22.75 -5.85 -14.98
C LEU A 476 23.75 -6.79 -15.67
N ILE A 477 23.47 -8.09 -15.73
CA ILE A 477 24.31 -9.08 -16.43
C ILE A 477 24.41 -8.72 -17.92
N ILE A 478 23.28 -8.41 -18.58
CA ILE A 478 23.23 -7.97 -19.98
C ILE A 478 24.10 -6.72 -20.17
N THR A 479 23.98 -5.74 -19.28
CA THR A 479 24.74 -4.48 -19.35
C THR A 479 26.24 -4.74 -19.22
N CYS A 480 26.64 -5.60 -18.27
CA CYS A 480 28.03 -5.97 -18.04
C CYS A 480 28.67 -6.70 -19.23
N ILE A 481 27.95 -7.67 -19.81
CA ILE A 481 28.40 -8.37 -21.00
C ILE A 481 28.58 -7.39 -22.18
N ARG A 482 27.63 -6.47 -22.37
CA ARG A 482 27.70 -5.47 -23.44
C ARG A 482 28.85 -4.50 -23.27
N GLU A 483 29.12 -4.04 -22.05
CA GLU A 483 30.27 -3.18 -21.77
C GLU A 483 31.61 -3.90 -22.06
N LYS A 484 31.77 -5.14 -21.59
CA LYS A 484 33.00 -5.92 -21.83
C LYS A 484 33.26 -6.26 -23.30
N THR A 485 32.19 -6.41 -24.08
CA THR A 485 32.29 -6.76 -25.52
C THR A 485 32.39 -5.54 -26.44
N HIS A 486 32.23 -4.32 -25.90
CA HIS A 486 32.26 -3.09 -26.68
C HIS A 486 33.71 -2.67 -26.99
N LYS A 487 34.10 -2.72 -28.27
CA LYS A 487 35.46 -2.38 -28.75
C LYS A 487 35.51 -1.18 -29.70
N ASP A 488 34.37 -0.67 -30.15
CA ASP A 488 34.25 0.33 -31.23
C ASP A 488 34.09 1.78 -30.70
N MET A 489 34.91 2.20 -29.72
CA MET A 489 34.78 3.55 -29.13
C MET A 489 35.01 4.69 -30.13
N ASP A 490 35.98 4.54 -31.04
CA ASP A 490 36.31 5.57 -32.03
C ASP A 490 35.26 5.70 -33.13
N PHE A 491 34.62 4.58 -33.51
CA PHE A 491 33.50 4.56 -34.44
C PHE A 491 32.28 5.27 -33.85
N ASP A 492 31.95 4.98 -32.58
CA ASP A 492 30.81 5.60 -31.91
C ASP A 492 31.00 7.12 -31.73
N ARG A 493 32.25 7.62 -31.61
CA ARG A 493 32.55 9.06 -31.58
C ARG A 493 32.21 9.75 -32.91
N GLN A 494 32.45 9.10 -34.04
CA GLN A 494 32.32 9.73 -35.35
C GLN A 494 30.93 9.52 -35.98
N PHE A 495 30.24 8.41 -35.66
CA PHE A 495 28.99 8.03 -36.34
C PHE A 495 27.90 7.43 -35.43
N GLY A 496 28.14 7.34 -34.11
CA GLY A 496 27.24 6.67 -33.15
C GLY A 496 26.73 7.57 -32.02
N ILE A 497 25.81 7.02 -31.23
CA ILE A 497 25.43 7.59 -29.93
C ILE A 497 26.43 7.01 -28.90
N PRO A 498 27.17 7.83 -28.14
CA PRO A 498 28.09 7.32 -27.12
C PRO A 498 27.33 6.45 -26.11
N GLN A 499 27.92 5.30 -25.75
CA GLN A 499 27.30 4.38 -24.81
C GLN A 499 27.51 4.86 -23.38
N HIS A 500 26.41 4.92 -22.61
CA HIS A 500 26.39 5.35 -21.21
C HIS A 500 26.02 4.16 -20.32
N TYR A 501 26.97 3.26 -20.07
CA TYR A 501 26.74 2.02 -19.31
C TYR A 501 26.38 2.29 -17.84
N GLY A 502 26.97 3.30 -17.20
CA GLY A 502 26.64 3.70 -15.83
C GLY A 502 25.16 4.00 -15.60
N LEU A 503 24.46 4.61 -16.56
CA LEU A 503 23.04 4.91 -16.43
C LEU A 503 22.18 3.64 -16.58
N PHE A 504 22.60 2.69 -17.41
CA PHE A 504 21.95 1.38 -17.49
C PHE A 504 22.14 0.55 -16.21
N TYR A 505 23.32 0.59 -15.60
CA TYR A 505 23.52 0.01 -14.27
C TYR A 505 22.62 0.67 -13.22
N ALA A 506 22.49 1.99 -13.25
CA ALA A 506 21.58 2.73 -12.36
C ALA A 506 20.13 2.28 -12.52
N MET A 507 19.64 2.12 -13.75
CA MET A 507 18.30 1.62 -14.05
C MET A 507 18.11 0.17 -13.56
N GLY A 508 19.12 -0.70 -13.70
CA GLY A 508 19.05 -2.08 -13.20
C GLY A 508 19.01 -2.18 -11.68
N VAL A 509 19.82 -1.38 -10.98
CA VAL A 509 19.75 -1.29 -9.51
C VAL A 509 18.41 -0.72 -9.07
N ALA A 510 17.89 0.31 -9.75
CA ALA A 510 16.58 0.87 -9.44
C ALA A 510 15.46 -0.18 -9.58
N LEU A 511 15.52 -1.04 -10.60
CA LEU A 511 14.55 -2.13 -10.79
C LEU A 511 14.64 -3.23 -9.70
N ILE A 512 15.86 -3.54 -9.22
CA ILE A 512 16.04 -4.47 -8.09
C ILE A 512 15.44 -3.86 -6.82
N MET A 513 15.74 -2.59 -6.57
CA MET A 513 15.27 -1.88 -5.38
C MET A 513 13.77 -1.64 -5.38
N GLU A 514 13.17 -1.45 -6.55
CA GLU A 514 11.72 -1.48 -6.71
C GLU A 514 11.15 -2.79 -6.17
N GLY A 515 11.69 -3.95 -6.57
CA GLY A 515 11.24 -5.25 -6.06
C GLY A 515 11.39 -5.40 -4.54
N VAL A 516 12.49 -4.88 -3.97
CA VAL A 516 12.72 -4.92 -2.51
C VAL A 516 11.73 -4.03 -1.75
N LEU A 517 11.50 -2.80 -2.22
CA LEU A 517 10.66 -1.82 -1.52
C LEU A 517 9.17 -2.07 -1.74
N SER A 518 8.78 -2.50 -2.94
CA SER A 518 7.42 -2.96 -3.24
C SER A 518 7.07 -4.21 -2.43
N GLY A 519 7.99 -5.18 -2.36
CA GLY A 519 7.85 -6.33 -1.47
C GLY A 519 7.75 -5.93 0.00
N SER A 520 8.55 -4.94 0.45
CA SER A 520 8.52 -4.44 1.83
C SER A 520 7.18 -3.79 2.19
N TYR A 521 6.53 -3.08 1.26
CA TYR A 521 5.19 -2.54 1.46
C TYR A 521 4.17 -3.65 1.76
N HIS A 522 4.19 -4.75 1.00
CA HIS A 522 3.29 -5.88 1.21
C HIS A 522 3.57 -6.68 2.50
N VAL A 523 4.73 -6.50 3.14
CA VAL A 523 4.97 -7.07 4.48
C VAL A 523 4.05 -6.43 5.51
N CYS A 524 3.76 -5.13 5.44
CA CYS A 524 2.78 -4.46 6.29
C CYS A 524 2.21 -3.23 5.55
N PRO A 525 1.11 -3.40 4.79
CA PRO A 525 0.52 -2.32 4.02
C PRO A 525 -0.15 -1.29 4.94
N ASN A 526 0.29 -0.03 4.86
CA ASN A 526 -0.29 1.10 5.57
C ASN A 526 -0.09 2.37 4.73
N GLN A 527 -0.90 3.41 4.96
CA GLN A 527 -0.86 4.69 4.26
C GLN A 527 0.54 5.35 4.34
N LEU A 528 1.23 5.24 5.47
CA LEU A 528 2.59 5.76 5.63
C LEU A 528 3.62 4.94 4.84
N ASN A 529 3.41 3.62 4.74
CA ASN A 529 4.31 2.70 4.05
C ASN A 529 4.12 2.73 2.52
N PHE A 530 3.01 3.28 2.03
CA PHE A 530 2.73 3.42 0.60
C PHE A 530 3.82 4.24 -0.14
N GLN A 531 4.48 5.16 0.56
CA GLN A 531 5.58 5.94 0.01
C GLN A 531 6.79 5.08 -0.39
N PHE A 532 6.99 3.92 0.26
CA PHE A 532 8.14 3.05 0.01
C PHE A 532 8.17 2.55 -1.43
N ASP A 533 7.03 2.07 -1.91
CA ASP A 533 6.81 1.59 -3.28
C ASP A 533 6.92 2.74 -4.30
N SER A 534 6.21 3.85 -4.05
CA SER A 534 6.14 4.98 -4.98
C SER A 534 7.48 5.68 -5.23
N SER A 535 8.41 5.67 -4.25
CA SER A 535 9.66 6.42 -4.32
C SER A 535 10.60 5.93 -5.44
N PHE A 536 10.79 4.61 -5.58
CA PHE A 536 11.66 4.04 -6.61
C PHE A 536 10.99 3.98 -7.97
N MET A 537 9.64 3.95 -8.02
CA MET A 537 8.90 4.23 -9.25
C MET A 537 9.23 5.62 -9.81
N TYR A 538 9.31 6.66 -8.96
CA TYR A 538 9.73 8.00 -9.39
C TYR A 538 11.18 8.01 -9.90
N VAL A 539 12.09 7.36 -9.17
CA VAL A 539 13.50 7.21 -9.59
C VAL A 539 13.56 6.59 -10.98
N MET A 540 12.86 5.47 -11.21
CA MET A 540 12.84 4.78 -12.49
C MET A 540 12.27 5.66 -13.62
N ALA A 541 11.15 6.35 -13.40
CA ALA A 541 10.55 7.22 -14.40
C ALA A 541 11.50 8.36 -14.81
N VAL A 542 12.15 9.02 -13.84
CA VAL A 542 13.14 10.08 -14.11
C VAL A 542 14.39 9.52 -14.80
N LEU A 543 14.93 8.37 -14.38
CA LEU A 543 16.07 7.73 -15.04
C LEU A 543 15.74 7.35 -16.50
N CYS A 544 14.53 6.84 -16.77
CA CYS A 544 14.04 6.58 -18.12
C CYS A 544 13.99 7.87 -18.96
N MET A 545 13.44 8.95 -18.41
CA MET A 545 13.36 10.25 -19.09
C MET A 545 14.76 10.81 -19.39
N VAL A 546 15.66 10.80 -18.40
CA VAL A 546 17.06 11.21 -18.59
C VAL A 546 17.69 10.37 -19.68
N LYS A 547 17.56 9.04 -19.62
CA LYS A 547 18.17 8.14 -20.60
C LYS A 547 17.68 8.39 -22.03
N LEU A 548 16.38 8.62 -22.20
CA LEU A 548 15.80 8.99 -23.49
C LEU A 548 16.39 10.31 -24.01
N TYR A 549 16.59 11.29 -23.11
CA TYR A 549 17.16 12.58 -23.47
C TYR A 549 18.64 12.46 -23.87
N GLN A 550 19.44 11.70 -23.12
CA GLN A 550 20.87 11.49 -23.40
C GLN A 550 21.11 10.88 -24.79
N ASN A 551 20.21 10.02 -25.27
CA ASN A 551 20.33 9.39 -26.58
C ASN A 551 20.30 10.39 -27.75
N ARG A 552 19.82 11.62 -27.55
CA ARG A 552 19.84 12.70 -28.54
C ARG A 552 20.80 13.83 -28.22
N HIS A 553 21.08 14.06 -26.93
CA HIS A 553 21.89 15.17 -26.44
C HIS A 553 22.96 14.64 -25.48
N PRO A 554 23.95 13.87 -25.94
CA PRO A 554 24.91 13.20 -25.05
C PRO A 554 25.72 14.17 -24.18
N ASP A 555 25.97 15.40 -24.67
CA ASP A 555 26.81 16.38 -23.98
C ASP A 555 26.04 17.36 -23.08
N ILE A 556 24.72 17.50 -23.26
CA ILE A 556 23.88 18.54 -22.62
C ILE A 556 22.96 17.92 -21.57
N ASN A 557 23.49 16.96 -20.83
CA ASN A 557 22.74 16.27 -19.79
C ASN A 557 22.81 17.06 -18.47
N ALA A 558 21.72 17.02 -17.71
CA ALA A 558 21.72 17.48 -16.32
C ALA A 558 22.78 16.71 -15.53
N SER A 559 23.39 17.35 -14.51
CA SER A 559 24.27 16.63 -13.61
C SER A 559 23.45 15.64 -12.76
N ALA A 560 24.07 14.51 -12.38
CA ALA A 560 23.43 13.51 -11.53
C ALA A 560 22.92 14.15 -10.23
N TYR A 561 23.74 14.98 -9.57
CA TYR A 561 23.37 15.69 -8.35
C TYR A 561 22.14 16.59 -8.52
N SER A 562 22.03 17.32 -9.64
CA SER A 562 20.85 18.15 -9.91
C SER A 562 19.59 17.29 -10.14
N THR A 563 19.73 16.16 -10.84
CA THR A 563 18.61 15.25 -11.09
C THR A 563 18.10 14.63 -9.78
N PHE A 564 18.99 14.10 -8.95
CA PHE A 564 18.61 13.53 -7.65
C PHE A 564 18.13 14.58 -6.65
N GLY A 565 18.61 15.82 -6.72
CA GLY A 565 18.09 16.94 -5.93
C GLY A 565 16.64 17.29 -6.27
N ILE A 566 16.29 17.36 -7.56
CA ILE A 566 14.90 17.57 -8.00
C ILE A 566 14.02 16.39 -7.59
N LEU A 567 14.55 15.16 -7.70
CA LEU A 567 13.84 13.97 -7.28
C LEU A 567 13.58 13.94 -5.76
N ALA A 568 14.56 14.32 -4.94
CA ALA A 568 14.40 14.45 -3.50
C ALA A 568 13.31 15.48 -3.14
N LEU A 569 13.26 16.61 -3.85
CA LEU A 569 12.18 17.59 -3.67
C LEU A 569 10.81 17.04 -4.09
N ALA A 570 10.75 16.25 -5.17
CA ALA A 570 9.51 15.58 -5.58
C ALA A 570 9.04 14.54 -4.56
N VAL A 571 9.95 13.76 -3.98
CA VAL A 571 9.64 12.80 -2.90
C VAL A 571 9.16 13.54 -1.64
N LEU A 572 9.76 14.67 -1.30
CA LEU A 572 9.33 15.52 -0.18
C LEU A 572 7.92 16.08 -0.40
N LEU A 573 7.63 16.61 -1.60
CA LEU A 573 6.28 17.04 -1.97
C LEU A 573 5.30 15.87 -1.90
N GLY A 574 5.72 14.67 -2.31
CA GLY A 574 4.97 13.42 -2.16
C GLY A 574 4.56 13.16 -0.71
N MET A 575 5.51 13.26 0.21
CA MET A 575 5.29 13.06 1.65
C MET A 575 4.33 14.12 2.24
N ILE A 576 4.57 15.40 1.95
CA ILE A 576 3.69 16.49 2.39
C ILE A 576 2.27 16.29 1.84
N GLY A 577 2.14 15.87 0.57
CA GLY A 577 0.82 15.62 -0.02
C GLY A 577 0.08 14.41 0.57
N ILE A 578 0.79 13.44 1.16
CA ILE A 578 0.18 12.31 1.90
C ILE A 578 -0.30 12.77 3.28
N LEU A 579 0.48 13.61 3.98
CA LEU A 579 0.16 14.06 5.34
C LEU A 579 -0.85 15.23 5.36
N GLU A 580 -0.69 16.19 4.46
CA GLU A 580 -1.42 17.47 4.43
C GLU A 580 -1.95 17.77 3.02
N GLY A 581 -2.85 16.92 2.52
CA GLY A 581 -3.51 17.04 1.21
C GLY A 581 -4.54 18.17 1.07
N ASN A 582 -4.27 19.34 1.64
CA ASN A 582 -5.19 20.48 1.68
C ASN A 582 -5.38 21.15 0.30
N ILE A 583 -6.49 21.87 0.12
CA ILE A 583 -6.76 22.64 -1.11
C ILE A 583 -5.65 23.63 -1.47
N TYR A 584 -5.01 24.24 -0.47
CA TYR A 584 -3.89 25.17 -0.66
C TYR A 584 -2.64 24.47 -1.20
N PHE A 585 -2.36 23.26 -0.72
CA PHE A 585 -1.26 22.44 -1.22
C PHE A 585 -1.47 22.08 -2.70
N TRP A 586 -2.68 21.67 -3.08
CA TRP A 586 -3.03 21.39 -4.49
C TRP A 586 -2.85 22.60 -5.39
N ARG A 587 -3.30 23.79 -4.97
CA ARG A 587 -3.10 25.05 -5.71
C ARG A 587 -1.61 25.38 -5.89
N PHE A 588 -0.84 25.28 -4.81
CA PHE A 588 0.61 25.49 -4.86
C PHE A 588 1.31 24.51 -5.81
N PHE A 589 1.00 23.22 -5.69
CA PHE A 589 1.57 22.18 -6.54
C PHE A 589 1.29 22.44 -8.03
N VAL A 590 0.04 22.78 -8.39
CA VAL A 590 -0.35 23.03 -9.79
C VAL A 590 0.42 24.20 -10.40
N VAL A 591 0.61 25.29 -9.64
CA VAL A 591 1.41 26.43 -10.10
C VAL A 591 2.86 26.00 -10.36
N VAL A 592 3.47 25.30 -9.40
CA VAL A 592 4.85 24.79 -9.54
C VAL A 592 4.98 23.83 -10.71
N HIS A 593 4.02 22.91 -10.87
CA HIS A 593 4.00 21.93 -11.96
C HIS A 593 3.94 22.61 -13.34
N ILE A 594 3.03 23.56 -13.54
CA ILE A 594 2.91 24.30 -14.81
C ILE A 594 4.20 25.09 -15.10
N LEU A 595 4.75 25.79 -14.10
CA LEU A 595 6.00 26.54 -14.26
C LEU A 595 7.18 25.64 -14.62
N MET A 596 7.28 24.47 -13.99
CA MET A 596 8.33 23.48 -14.29
C MET A 596 8.17 22.88 -15.69
N CYS A 597 6.95 22.53 -16.11
CA CYS A 597 6.68 22.05 -17.46
C CYS A 597 7.04 23.09 -18.53
N LEU A 598 6.73 24.36 -18.29
CA LEU A 598 7.14 25.47 -19.16
C LEU A 598 8.66 25.61 -19.20
N TYR A 599 9.33 25.60 -18.04
CA TYR A 599 10.80 25.67 -17.96
C TYR A 599 11.48 24.54 -18.75
N LEU A 600 11.05 23.30 -18.52
CA LEU A 600 11.57 22.13 -19.22
C LEU A 600 11.30 22.22 -20.73
N SER A 601 10.12 22.69 -21.13
CA SER A 601 9.78 22.87 -22.55
C SER A 601 10.68 23.88 -23.24
N ILE A 602 10.97 25.02 -22.60
CA ILE A 602 11.89 26.03 -23.17
C ILE A 602 13.31 25.45 -23.25
N LYS A 603 13.76 24.74 -22.20
CA LYS A 603 15.06 24.05 -22.21
C LYS A 603 15.16 23.02 -23.34
N ILE A 604 14.13 22.21 -23.58
CA ILE A 604 14.12 21.21 -24.66
C ILE A 604 14.08 21.90 -26.03
N TYR A 605 13.30 22.96 -26.19
CA TYR A 605 13.19 23.71 -27.45
C TYR A 605 14.54 24.27 -27.93
N TYR A 606 15.29 24.89 -27.01
CA TYR A 606 16.62 25.43 -27.28
C TYR A 606 17.78 24.44 -27.02
N MET A 607 17.51 23.13 -27.02
CA MET A 607 18.52 22.07 -26.88
C MET A 607 19.42 22.24 -25.65
N GLY A 608 18.88 22.77 -24.55
CA GLY A 608 19.60 23.01 -23.29
C GLY A 608 20.55 24.22 -23.28
N CYS A 609 20.73 24.89 -24.43
CA CYS A 609 21.61 26.06 -24.58
C CYS A 609 21.04 27.36 -23.99
N TRP A 610 19.74 27.39 -23.65
CA TRP A 610 19.12 28.57 -23.07
C TRP A 610 19.57 28.80 -21.62
N LYS A 611 20.25 29.92 -21.36
CA LYS A 611 20.62 30.41 -20.02
C LYS A 611 19.91 31.73 -19.76
N ILE A 612 19.34 31.89 -18.56
CA ILE A 612 18.71 33.15 -18.13
C ILE A 612 19.83 34.15 -17.80
N THR A 613 20.19 35.00 -18.74
CA THR A 613 21.16 36.09 -18.57
C THR A 613 20.54 37.41 -19.04
N ARG A 614 20.95 38.56 -18.49
CA ARG A 614 20.49 39.90 -18.94
C ARG A 614 20.66 40.12 -20.46
N VAL A 615 21.69 39.51 -21.05
CA VAL A 615 21.96 39.53 -22.49
C VAL A 615 20.92 38.74 -23.29
N SER A 616 20.41 37.61 -22.75
CA SER A 616 19.37 36.80 -23.40
C SER A 616 18.02 37.53 -23.51
N PHE A 617 17.66 38.34 -22.51
CA PHE A 617 16.45 39.17 -22.56
C PHE A 617 16.57 40.29 -23.60
N ARG A 618 17.73 40.95 -23.68
CA ARG A 618 17.98 42.00 -24.67
C ARG A 618 18.05 41.45 -26.10
N GLY A 619 18.62 40.26 -26.28
CA GLY A 619 18.63 39.55 -27.57
C GLY A 619 17.24 39.07 -28.01
N MET A 620 16.42 38.58 -27.08
CA MET A 620 15.02 38.18 -27.35
C MET A 620 14.12 39.39 -27.63
N TYR A 621 14.30 40.48 -26.88
CA TYR A 621 13.62 41.76 -27.14
C TYR A 621 14.00 42.33 -28.51
N ASN A 622 15.30 42.36 -28.85
CA ASN A 622 15.76 42.85 -30.15
C ASN A 622 15.32 41.93 -31.31
N SER A 623 15.28 40.61 -31.12
CA SER A 623 14.76 39.67 -32.13
C SER A 623 13.25 39.87 -32.30
N CYS A 624 12.49 39.98 -31.21
CA CYS A 624 11.06 40.26 -31.25
C CYS A 624 10.74 41.61 -31.93
N VAL A 625 11.54 42.65 -31.67
CA VAL A 625 11.39 43.97 -32.31
C VAL A 625 11.77 43.92 -33.80
N ASN A 626 12.82 43.18 -34.18
CA ASN A 626 13.22 43.03 -35.57
C ASN A 626 12.24 42.15 -36.36
N ASP A 627 11.71 41.08 -35.77
CA ASP A 627 10.72 40.19 -36.38
C ASP A 627 9.37 40.91 -36.51
N PHE A 628 8.97 41.73 -35.53
CA PHE A 628 7.79 42.59 -35.61
C PHE A 628 7.91 43.65 -36.70
N ARG A 629 9.10 44.26 -36.85
CA ARG A 629 9.40 45.21 -37.95
C ARG A 629 9.38 44.53 -39.34
N SER A 630 9.62 43.22 -39.39
CA SER A 630 9.58 42.42 -40.61
C SER A 630 8.19 41.86 -40.95
N GLY A 631 7.18 42.16 -40.11
CA GLY A 631 5.77 41.77 -40.25
C GLY A 631 5.19 41.10 -38.99
N PRO A 632 4.00 41.46 -38.51
CA PRO A 632 3.46 40.96 -37.22
C PRO A 632 3.22 39.45 -37.18
N LEU A 633 3.02 38.81 -38.34
CA LEU A 633 2.84 37.36 -38.47
C LEU A 633 4.18 36.58 -38.44
N ASN A 634 5.31 37.24 -38.72
CA ASN A 634 6.63 36.59 -38.70
C ASN A 634 7.14 36.30 -37.28
N MET A 635 6.59 36.99 -36.27
CA MET A 635 6.85 36.71 -34.84
C MET A 635 6.36 35.31 -34.41
N PHE A 636 5.36 34.76 -35.10
CA PHE A 636 4.74 33.47 -34.76
C PHE A 636 5.33 32.28 -35.54
N ILE A 637 6.39 32.47 -36.34
CA ILE A 637 7.03 31.39 -37.09
C ILE A 637 8.14 30.78 -36.21
N PRO A 638 7.93 29.61 -35.58
CA PRO A 638 8.94 29.01 -34.73
C PRO A 638 10.15 28.53 -35.56
N CYS A 639 11.36 28.78 -35.05
CA CYS A 639 12.62 28.34 -35.66
C CYS A 639 12.66 26.81 -35.91
N HIS A 640 12.06 26.02 -35.00
CA HIS A 640 11.95 24.56 -35.14
C HIS A 640 10.49 24.10 -35.09
N LYS A 641 9.77 24.25 -36.22
CA LYS A 641 8.33 23.95 -36.36
C LYS A 641 7.90 22.60 -35.76
N ALA A 642 8.59 21.51 -36.12
CA ALA A 642 8.27 20.16 -35.63
C ALA A 642 8.39 20.02 -34.10
N ARG A 643 9.48 20.57 -33.51
CA ARG A 643 9.72 20.50 -32.07
C ARG A 643 8.74 21.39 -31.30
N PHE A 644 8.42 22.56 -31.84
CA PHE A 644 7.45 23.48 -31.26
C PHE A 644 6.06 22.85 -31.15
N ILE A 645 5.56 22.22 -32.24
CA ILE A 645 4.25 21.56 -32.25
C ILE A 645 4.21 20.41 -31.23
N LEU A 646 5.24 19.56 -31.19
CA LEU A 646 5.27 18.44 -30.26
C LEU A 646 5.35 18.89 -28.79
N LEU A 647 6.10 19.95 -28.49
CA LEU A 647 6.15 20.54 -27.15
C LEU A 647 4.83 21.21 -26.77
N LEU A 648 4.13 21.84 -27.73
CA LEU A 648 2.80 22.40 -27.49
C LEU A 648 1.81 21.31 -27.08
N VAL A 649 1.78 20.18 -27.81
CA VAL A 649 0.96 19.02 -27.45
C VAL A 649 1.31 18.51 -26.06
N GLY A 650 2.60 18.37 -25.75
CA GLY A 650 3.05 17.94 -24.42
C GLY A 650 2.61 18.89 -23.29
N ASN A 651 2.62 20.21 -23.51
CA ASN A 651 2.13 21.17 -22.53
C ASN A 651 0.60 21.11 -22.38
N ILE A 652 -0.15 20.94 -23.46
CA ILE A 652 -1.61 20.77 -23.41
C ILE A 652 -1.97 19.54 -22.57
N CYS A 653 -1.27 18.41 -22.75
CA CYS A 653 -1.48 17.21 -21.93
C CYS A 653 -1.17 17.45 -20.45
N ASN A 654 -0.08 18.17 -20.12
CA ASN A 654 0.24 18.51 -18.74
C ASN A 654 -0.75 19.51 -18.12
N TRP A 655 -1.26 20.47 -18.89
CA TRP A 655 -2.32 21.37 -18.44
C TRP A 655 -3.63 20.63 -18.18
N ALA A 656 -3.97 19.63 -19.00
CA ALA A 656 -5.12 18.77 -18.76
C ALA A 656 -4.97 17.98 -17.45
N LEU A 657 -3.78 17.41 -17.19
CA LEU A 657 -3.49 16.74 -15.90
C LEU A 657 -3.56 17.70 -14.71
N ALA A 658 -3.05 18.92 -14.87
CA ALA A 658 -3.12 19.95 -13.83
C ALA A 658 -4.55 20.39 -13.53
N PHE A 659 -5.40 20.51 -14.56
CA PHE A 659 -6.82 20.81 -14.40
C PHE A 659 -7.57 19.66 -13.71
N TYR A 660 -7.30 18.42 -14.12
CA TYR A 660 -7.84 17.22 -13.47
C TYR A 660 -7.48 17.17 -11.98
N ALA A 661 -6.24 17.53 -11.60
CA ALA A 661 -5.80 17.62 -10.22
C ALA A 661 -6.63 18.59 -9.36
N LEU A 662 -6.99 19.74 -9.93
CA LEU A 662 -7.82 20.76 -9.26
C LEU A 662 -9.30 20.39 -9.21
N TYR A 663 -9.78 19.62 -10.19
CA TYR A 663 -11.19 19.26 -10.28
C TYR A 663 -11.52 18.06 -9.39
N SER A 664 -10.74 16.98 -9.50
CA SER A 664 -11.04 15.71 -8.84
C SER A 664 -10.41 15.54 -7.46
N HIS A 665 -9.44 16.39 -7.08
CA HIS A 665 -8.70 16.29 -5.80
C HIS A 665 -8.39 14.86 -5.39
N PRO A 666 -7.60 14.10 -6.19
CA PRO A 666 -7.39 12.69 -5.93
C PRO A 666 -6.77 12.49 -4.55
N LYS A 667 -7.39 11.64 -3.72
CA LYS A 667 -7.01 11.46 -2.30
C LYS A 667 -5.55 11.01 -2.12
N ASN A 668 -4.99 10.31 -3.10
CA ASN A 668 -3.61 9.84 -3.09
C ASN A 668 -2.72 10.71 -3.97
N PHE A 669 -2.15 11.78 -3.40
CA PHE A 669 -1.24 12.69 -4.10
C PHE A 669 -0.04 11.95 -4.73
N ALA A 670 0.50 10.93 -4.08
CA ALA A 670 1.63 10.14 -4.59
C ALA A 670 1.29 9.40 -5.91
N ILE A 671 0.11 8.79 -6.00
CA ILE A 671 -0.34 8.13 -7.25
C ILE A 671 -0.51 9.16 -8.38
N PHE A 672 -1.07 10.32 -8.05
CA PHE A 672 -1.20 11.41 -9.01
C PHE A 672 0.17 11.90 -9.50
N LEU A 673 1.13 12.12 -8.59
CA LEU A 673 2.49 12.52 -8.95
C LEU A 673 3.19 11.45 -9.80
N LEU A 674 3.00 10.16 -9.50
CA LEU A 674 3.48 9.05 -10.31
C LEU A 674 2.91 9.12 -11.74
N ALA A 675 1.60 9.33 -11.86
CA ALA A 675 0.92 9.44 -13.14
C ALA A 675 1.51 10.59 -13.98
N VAL A 676 1.82 11.74 -13.35
CA VAL A 676 2.50 12.86 -14.01
C VAL A 676 3.88 12.45 -14.53
N PHE A 677 4.70 11.75 -13.74
CA PHE A 677 6.02 11.29 -14.20
C PHE A 677 5.93 10.27 -15.35
N LEU A 678 5.03 9.29 -15.24
CA LEU A 678 4.84 8.28 -16.28
C LEU A 678 4.27 8.89 -17.57
N ALA A 679 3.26 9.76 -17.47
CA ALA A 679 2.69 10.47 -18.62
C ALA A 679 3.76 11.30 -19.34
N ASN A 680 4.58 12.06 -18.61
CA ASN A 680 5.67 12.83 -19.21
C ASN A 680 6.74 11.94 -19.84
N THR A 681 7.05 10.80 -19.22
CA THR A 681 8.00 9.83 -19.78
C THR A 681 7.47 9.24 -21.10
N MET A 682 6.17 8.89 -21.15
CA MET A 682 5.53 8.39 -22.36
C MET A 682 5.41 9.46 -23.45
N LEU A 683 5.00 10.68 -23.11
CA LEU A 683 4.97 11.82 -24.04
C LEU A 683 6.36 12.06 -24.65
N TYR A 684 7.41 11.99 -23.82
CA TYR A 684 8.78 12.15 -24.30
C TYR A 684 9.25 10.96 -25.15
N PHE A 685 8.83 9.73 -24.84
CA PHE A 685 9.09 8.56 -25.67
C PHE A 685 8.44 8.69 -27.06
N PHE A 686 7.19 9.13 -27.15
CA PHE A 686 6.52 9.42 -28.42
C PHE A 686 7.19 10.57 -29.17
N PHE A 687 7.55 11.65 -28.46
CA PHE A 687 8.35 12.75 -29.02
C PHE A 687 9.62 12.22 -29.68
N TYR A 688 10.35 11.31 -29.01
CA TYR A 688 11.57 10.70 -29.51
C TYR A 688 11.34 9.88 -30.80
N ILE A 689 10.28 9.06 -30.85
CA ILE A 689 9.94 8.26 -32.03
C ILE A 689 9.52 9.16 -33.20
N ILE A 690 8.65 10.14 -32.98
CA ILE A 690 8.18 11.04 -34.03
C ILE A 690 9.35 11.82 -34.62
N MET A 691 10.27 12.33 -33.78
CA MET A 691 11.46 13.03 -34.27
C MET A 691 12.39 12.12 -35.10
N LYS A 692 12.45 10.81 -34.83
CA LYS A 692 13.17 9.88 -35.72
C LYS A 692 12.55 9.82 -37.12
N TYR A 693 11.23 9.75 -37.20
CA TYR A 693 10.53 9.73 -38.47
C TYR A 693 10.66 11.04 -39.26
N ILE A 694 10.53 12.18 -38.60
CA ILE A 694 10.70 13.51 -39.22
C ILE A 694 12.12 13.66 -39.80
N ASN A 695 13.13 13.16 -39.07
CA ASN A 695 14.53 13.19 -39.52
C ASN A 695 14.90 12.03 -40.47
N LYS A 696 13.93 11.23 -40.92
CA LYS A 696 14.11 10.08 -41.84
C LYS A 696 15.08 9.01 -41.34
N GLU A 697 15.18 8.82 -40.03
CA GLU A 697 15.97 7.75 -39.41
C GLU A 697 15.22 6.42 -39.45
N LYS A 698 15.87 5.35 -39.92
CA LYS A 698 15.29 4.01 -39.94
C LYS A 698 15.34 3.36 -38.55
N VAL A 699 14.21 2.87 -38.07
CA VAL A 699 14.12 2.04 -36.85
C VAL A 699 14.35 0.58 -37.25
N ARG A 700 15.25 -0.12 -36.54
CA ARG A 700 15.54 -1.53 -36.82
C ARG A 700 14.33 -2.40 -36.46
N ILE A 701 14.08 -3.46 -37.25
CA ILE A 701 12.94 -4.36 -37.03
C ILE A 701 12.95 -5.03 -35.65
N VAL A 702 14.14 -5.32 -35.12
CA VAL A 702 14.31 -5.88 -33.77
C VAL A 702 13.72 -4.95 -32.70
N THR A 703 13.84 -3.63 -32.88
CA THR A 703 13.25 -2.65 -31.97
C THR A 703 11.72 -2.69 -32.01
N TRP A 704 11.13 -2.90 -33.19
CA TRP A 704 9.68 -3.07 -33.33
C TRP A 704 9.19 -4.33 -32.64
N ILE A 705 9.90 -5.46 -32.78
CA ILE A 705 9.54 -6.71 -32.10
C ILE A 705 9.52 -6.52 -30.58
N PHE A 706 10.58 -5.92 -30.00
CA PHE A 706 10.63 -5.66 -28.55
C PHE A 706 9.57 -4.64 -28.11
N LEU A 707 9.31 -3.60 -28.90
CA LEU A 707 8.28 -2.62 -28.59
C LEU A 707 6.89 -3.28 -28.58
N THR A 708 6.56 -4.08 -29.60
CA THR A 708 5.28 -4.81 -29.66
C THR A 708 5.13 -5.77 -28.49
N CYS A 709 6.16 -6.57 -28.18
CA CYS A 709 6.14 -7.47 -27.03
C CYS A 709 5.93 -6.70 -25.70
N SER A 710 6.67 -5.60 -25.51
CA SER A 710 6.51 -4.74 -24.34
C SER A 710 5.11 -4.13 -24.24
N THR A 711 4.52 -3.70 -25.36
CA THR A 711 3.16 -3.13 -25.37
C THR A 711 2.10 -4.19 -25.07
N VAL A 712 2.24 -5.42 -25.57
CA VAL A 712 1.32 -6.52 -25.25
C VAL A 712 1.38 -6.83 -23.76
N CYS A 713 2.58 -6.98 -23.19
CA CYS A 713 2.76 -7.20 -21.76
C CYS A 713 2.20 -6.03 -20.93
N ALA A 714 2.44 -4.77 -21.35
CA ALA A 714 1.92 -3.60 -20.66
C ALA A 714 0.38 -3.50 -20.71
N ILE A 715 -0.25 -3.83 -21.85
CA ILE A 715 -1.72 -3.86 -21.98
C ILE A 715 -2.30 -4.98 -21.11
N SER A 716 -1.71 -6.17 -21.11
CA SER A 716 -2.16 -7.27 -20.23
C SER A 716 -2.01 -6.89 -18.75
N ALA A 717 -0.86 -6.31 -18.36
CA ALA A 717 -0.64 -5.83 -17.01
C ALA A 717 -1.63 -4.73 -16.62
N MET A 718 -1.89 -3.77 -17.52
CA MET A 718 -2.88 -2.72 -17.30
C MET A 718 -4.30 -3.27 -17.21
N TYR A 719 -4.64 -4.32 -17.97
CA TYR A 719 -5.94 -4.99 -17.86
C TYR A 719 -6.11 -5.63 -16.47
N PHE A 720 -5.12 -6.38 -15.99
CA PHE A 720 -5.18 -6.94 -14.64
C PHE A 720 -5.12 -5.87 -13.55
N PHE A 721 -4.32 -4.82 -13.75
CA PHE A 721 -4.27 -3.68 -12.85
C PHE A 721 -5.62 -2.98 -12.80
N LEU A 722 -6.23 -2.61 -13.92
CA LEU A 722 -7.54 -1.98 -13.95
C LEU A 722 -8.62 -2.94 -13.46
N HIS A 723 -8.66 -4.22 -13.83
CA HIS A 723 -9.73 -5.09 -13.33
C HIS A 723 -9.62 -5.34 -11.82
N LYS A 724 -8.40 -5.36 -11.27
CA LYS A 724 -8.13 -5.47 -9.83
C LYS A 724 -8.20 -4.13 -9.09
N ALA A 725 -7.93 -3.00 -9.74
CA ALA A 725 -7.86 -1.65 -9.14
C ALA A 725 -9.10 -0.80 -9.43
N VAL A 726 -9.89 -1.12 -10.45
CA VAL A 726 -11.20 -0.50 -10.72
C VAL A 726 -12.22 -0.98 -9.69
N SER A 727 -12.06 -2.17 -9.11
CA SER A 727 -12.80 -2.47 -7.88
C SER A 727 -12.30 -1.68 -6.67
N TRP A 728 -11.02 -1.32 -6.61
CA TRP A 728 -10.51 -0.43 -5.57
C TRP A 728 -10.87 1.06 -5.83
N SER A 729 -11.10 1.46 -7.09
CA SER A 729 -11.23 2.88 -7.48
C SER A 729 -12.65 3.31 -7.89
N ASN A 730 -13.49 2.45 -8.47
CA ASN A 730 -14.91 2.78 -8.67
C ASN A 730 -15.64 2.91 -7.33
N ASP A 731 -15.14 2.24 -6.31
CA ASP A 731 -15.60 2.41 -4.94
C ASP A 731 -14.83 3.53 -4.19
N ALA A 732 -13.80 4.15 -4.79
CA ALA A 732 -13.12 5.32 -4.21
C ALA A 732 -13.88 6.64 -4.45
N ASP A 733 -14.73 6.71 -5.48
CA ASP A 733 -15.64 7.84 -5.72
C ASP A 733 -16.82 7.85 -4.73
N ILE A 734 -17.05 6.74 -4.02
CA ILE A 734 -18.06 6.61 -2.98
C ILE A 734 -17.37 6.19 -1.68
N TYR A 735 -17.11 7.20 -0.84
CA TYR A 735 -16.99 7.11 0.61
C TYR A 735 -15.61 6.97 1.29
N GLN A 736 -15.37 7.97 2.15
CA GLN A 736 -14.57 7.94 3.38
C GLN A 736 -15.10 6.92 4.45
N ASN A 737 -16.09 6.08 4.12
CA ASN A 737 -16.69 5.05 5.00
C ASN A 737 -16.14 3.61 4.78
N LEU A 738 -15.23 3.41 3.84
CA LEU A 738 -15.00 2.08 3.26
C LEU A 738 -13.53 1.62 3.19
N LEU A 739 -12.60 2.21 3.94
CA LEU A 739 -11.20 1.74 3.98
C LEU A 739 -11.03 0.37 4.67
N LYS A 740 -12.01 -0.10 5.46
CA LYS A 740 -12.03 -1.44 6.07
C LYS A 740 -12.88 -2.48 5.34
N SER A 741 -13.74 -2.06 4.40
CA SER A 741 -14.69 -2.96 3.73
C SER A 741 -14.32 -3.32 2.30
N MET A 742 -13.39 -2.62 1.65
CA MET A 742 -13.08 -2.82 0.23
C MET A 742 -11.84 -3.67 -0.05
N HIS A 743 -11.11 -4.10 0.98
CA HIS A 743 -9.98 -5.00 0.81
C HIS A 743 -10.40 -6.46 0.56
N THR A 744 -11.66 -6.77 0.27
CA THR A 744 -12.19 -8.15 0.33
C THR A 744 -13.05 -8.55 -0.88
N GLU A 745 -12.60 -8.24 -2.10
CA GLU A 745 -13.20 -8.83 -3.31
C GLU A 745 -12.67 -10.24 -3.64
N ASN A 746 -13.56 -11.04 -4.23
CA ASN A 746 -13.40 -12.46 -4.58
C ASN A 746 -12.08 -12.80 -5.30
N CYS A 747 -11.26 -13.64 -4.68
CA CYS A 747 -10.07 -14.23 -5.32
C CYS A 747 -10.44 -15.33 -6.35
N ASP A 748 -11.72 -15.71 -6.48
CA ASP A 748 -12.21 -16.82 -7.32
C ASP A 748 -11.94 -16.63 -8.83
N ASN A 749 -11.68 -15.40 -9.28
CA ASN A 749 -11.36 -15.15 -10.70
C ASN A 749 -9.93 -15.55 -11.12
N ILE A 750 -9.06 -15.97 -10.19
CA ILE A 750 -7.67 -16.37 -10.50
C ILE A 750 -7.52 -17.90 -10.66
N TYR A 751 -8.41 -18.71 -10.09
CA TYR A 751 -8.35 -20.18 -10.19
C TYR A 751 -9.61 -20.84 -10.80
N GLY A 752 -10.63 -20.06 -11.16
CA GLY A 752 -11.94 -20.56 -11.60
C GLY A 752 -12.17 -20.76 -13.10
N LYS A 753 -11.15 -20.99 -13.94
CA LYS A 753 -11.34 -21.50 -15.33
C LYS A 753 -10.20 -22.41 -15.78
N SER A 754 -10.06 -23.53 -15.09
CA SER A 754 -9.37 -24.73 -15.59
C SER A 754 -10.13 -25.96 -15.13
N LYS A 755 -11.33 -26.13 -15.69
CA LYS A 755 -11.93 -27.45 -15.93
C LYS A 755 -12.07 -27.60 -17.43
#